data_AF-A0A9E3QL95-F1
#
_entry.id   AF-A0A9E3QL95-F1
#
_cell.length_a   1.000
_cell.length_b   1.000
_cell.length_c   1.000
_cell.angle_alpha   90.00
_cell.angle_beta   90.00
_cell.angle_gamma   90.00
#
_symmetry.space_group_name_H-M   'P 1'
#
loop_
_entity.id
_entity.type
_entity.pdbx_description
1 polymer ?
#
loop_
_entity_poly.entity_id
_entity_poly.type
_entity_poly.pdbx_seq_one_letter_code
_entity_poly.pdbx_strand_id
1 'polypeptide(L)'
;DSGSGGDGGGGSGSDSGSGGDGGSGSGSSSGPGDPPPNNPPIAVDDSRATSYKTPVSIDVLYDWIYNGVHYGDHDPDGDAIDIQSAQNGQHGTVKIMRPGDEGYNSYATLPYNRAYVIYTPDAGFFSEDTFEYTIEDDDGATDTATVTVDVNLSLSLSLDAGDVPTGDAPWSYIDARVAYGTDQDGNPLFVDDGTTIEWRFEGVGGSLETDQTTTADGFSTNVLNTTTAAGDTFRVFAKVTKAAIDGGSVLPYEGSEILATVTVQPGKAADIRFEVDDNRLPSDGNSQTRITLTARDAAGNLVADGTEIEWGLAGSGTLLDADTTTVDGRASVTLRSGIYPETQSVSATIDGYKASTEVESLRLNIRLGITGNVLTLGNNESAIVTATVTDADGQPVADGTPITWHTAKGTISGDSAVYGGVAQATLSALGGSQIPGTGYVRAFVGSNSGKAGYLWVAPASALSVQGARYVIAGDATTDGTYPIEQADGSLRYYDYHASAEFTITGTPNATVEVWTDDPNVLNPGGDLLIARNSAGETGKMVTVQLNDQGQGKVWIQSQGVLNPNMGIVVPIAVRERGLFGYNAETSFNIAVQPKRVIAGTLDFVGKLGWGAIAGEGNSAEEIAGDLAFSMIPVVGVYSDIRDMGKELAKLWPGGESPNWVTFGFAAAGVVGEFFGPGDLVFDIGKQLAKVVAMTAPVWLYFLKFAKEANLSKLEEAADLLRKYVADADFRRIVDGGLDPNPGRLVDNVEDTDKLVKVVKGLDPDTAADMFKRVADDPIAARRVLDVLSDVSPDTLAILKQSPDKLDVVIDGVTAKRTLGFDPWDKGIVEQYASSERGIWGLSWKLRGEAIERRIGHNVPPGFEDIDVWDKTTGVATSIKSADLTGSSYQSGDILGALKRVTHFDELVAFEGAARKNRTTAEELVIKSSEIKQKVLHFAISPEPLTSAQQQAIQDFIDLGQQKGITIIIDPVQF
;
A
#
# COMPACT_ATOMS: atom_id res chain seq x y z
N ASP A 1 50.64 54.42 -1.99
CA ASP A 1 51.37 53.55 -2.92
C ASP A 1 52.17 52.54 -2.12
N SER A 2 52.05 51.26 -2.44
CA SER A 2 52.77 50.18 -1.78
C SER A 2 53.96 49.73 -2.62
N GLY A 3 55.15 49.80 -2.04
CA GLY A 3 56.23 48.85 -2.28
C GLY A 3 57.28 49.24 -3.33
N SER A 4 58.51 49.43 -2.89
CA SER A 4 59.47 48.30 -2.83
C SER A 4 60.90 48.78 -2.50
N GLY A 5 61.40 48.33 -1.35
CA GLY A 5 62.49 47.36 -1.28
C GLY A 5 63.93 47.78 -1.59
N GLY A 6 64.77 47.69 -0.55
CA GLY A 6 66.13 47.14 -0.59
C GLY A 6 67.25 48.15 -0.30
N ASP A 7 68.27 47.86 0.51
CA ASP A 7 68.57 46.72 1.39
C ASP A 7 69.84 47.06 2.20
N GLY A 8 70.03 46.40 3.35
CA GLY A 8 71.36 45.95 3.79
C GLY A 8 72.13 46.68 4.91
N GLY A 9 72.06 46.08 6.11
CA GLY A 9 73.21 45.84 7.01
C GLY A 9 73.35 46.76 8.23
N GLY A 10 73.43 46.31 9.48
CA GLY A 10 73.51 44.96 10.07
C GLY A 10 74.13 45.06 11.48
N GLY A 11 73.44 44.50 12.48
CA GLY A 11 73.96 44.03 13.78
C GLY A 11 74.37 45.08 14.83
N SER A 12 74.28 44.84 16.15
CA SER A 12 73.68 43.78 16.97
C SER A 12 74.01 44.10 18.45
N GLY A 13 73.06 43.87 19.36
CA GLY A 13 73.25 43.63 20.81
C GLY A 13 73.24 44.90 21.69
N SER A 14 72.24 45.15 22.55
CA SER A 14 71.91 44.49 23.85
C SER A 14 73.11 44.51 24.83
N ASP A 15 73.03 44.94 26.08
CA ASP A 15 71.91 44.92 27.03
C ASP A 15 72.26 45.76 28.27
N SER A 16 71.21 46.18 28.98
CA SER A 16 71.09 46.41 30.43
C SER A 16 72.01 47.42 31.17
N GLY A 17 71.38 48.51 31.63
CA GLY A 17 70.94 48.54 33.04
C GLY A 17 71.69 49.41 34.04
N SER A 18 70.98 50.47 34.48
CA SER A 18 70.86 50.97 35.86
C SER A 18 71.90 51.95 36.44
N GLY A 19 71.40 53.13 36.83
CA GLY A 19 71.57 53.61 38.20
C GLY A 19 72.04 55.06 38.41
N GLY A 20 71.12 55.94 38.82
CA GLY A 20 71.31 56.73 40.05
C GLY A 20 71.80 58.19 39.98
N ASP A 21 70.82 59.11 39.87
CA ASP A 21 70.45 60.16 40.85
C ASP A 21 71.35 61.39 41.20
N GLY A 22 70.67 62.56 41.27
CA GLY A 22 70.86 63.56 42.35
C GLY A 22 71.40 64.98 42.03
N GLY A 23 70.52 66.00 42.13
CA GLY A 23 70.84 67.21 42.93
C GLY A 23 70.89 68.62 42.30
N SER A 24 69.71 69.27 42.22
CA SER A 24 69.32 70.68 42.52
C SER A 24 70.31 71.88 42.56
N GLY A 25 69.82 73.03 42.02
CA GLY A 25 70.28 74.40 42.33
C GLY A 25 69.48 75.54 41.65
N SER A 26 68.65 76.25 42.43
CA SER A 26 67.92 77.53 42.19
C SER A 26 68.85 78.68 41.74
N GLY A 27 68.52 79.76 40.99
CA GLY A 27 67.27 80.41 40.54
C GLY A 27 67.48 81.95 40.51
N SER A 28 67.07 82.69 39.44
CA SER A 28 66.58 84.10 39.49
C SER A 28 66.16 84.69 38.12
N SER A 29 64.85 84.93 37.99
CA SER A 29 64.08 85.99 37.30
C SER A 29 64.51 86.65 35.97
N SER A 30 63.61 86.53 34.97
CA SER A 30 63.11 87.62 34.13
C SER A 30 61.57 87.51 34.10
N GLY A 31 60.86 88.66 34.11
CA GLY A 31 59.41 88.76 34.39
C GLY A 31 58.47 88.10 33.35
N PRO A 32 57.14 88.20 33.53
CA PRO A 32 56.21 87.79 32.50
C PRO A 32 56.39 88.77 31.33
N GLY A 33 56.94 88.29 30.22
CA GLY A 33 56.81 89.02 28.95
C GLY A 33 55.33 89.10 28.62
N ASP A 34 54.89 90.22 28.06
CA ASP A 34 53.59 90.29 27.40
C ASP A 34 53.42 89.06 26.50
N PRO A 35 52.23 88.43 26.44
CA PRO A 35 51.99 87.36 25.49
C PRO A 35 52.40 87.82 24.08
N PRO A 36 52.90 86.91 23.22
CA PRO A 36 53.18 87.27 21.83
C PRO A 36 51.94 87.98 21.23
N PRO A 37 52.12 89.02 20.39
CA PRO A 37 50.99 89.68 19.75
C PRO A 37 50.17 88.66 18.96
N ASN A 38 48.88 88.52 19.25
CA ASN A 38 47.97 87.68 18.49
C ASN A 38 47.87 88.19 17.03
N ASN A 39 48.14 87.32 16.06
CA ASN A 39 47.93 87.56 14.64
C ASN A 39 46.52 87.08 14.30
N PRO A 40 45.72 87.88 13.57
CA PRO A 40 44.36 87.48 13.23
C PRO A 40 44.33 86.16 12.43
N PRO A 41 43.23 85.40 12.52
CA PRO A 41 43.05 84.20 11.73
C PRO A 41 43.02 84.56 10.23
N ILE A 42 43.27 83.58 9.37
CA ILE A 42 43.22 83.73 7.91
C ILE A 42 42.04 82.91 7.39
N ALA A 43 41.04 83.59 6.84
CA ALA A 43 39.90 82.98 6.18
C ALA A 43 40.16 82.83 4.67
N VAL A 44 39.77 81.71 4.08
CA VAL A 44 40.00 81.38 2.67
C VAL A 44 38.67 81.09 1.97
N ASP A 45 38.48 81.62 0.76
CA ASP A 45 37.25 81.40 0.00
C ASP A 45 36.97 79.92 -0.28
N ASP A 46 35.71 79.52 -0.11
CA ASP A 46 35.21 78.16 -0.33
C ASP A 46 34.37 78.03 -1.59
N SER A 47 34.27 76.80 -2.11
CA SER A 47 33.30 76.48 -3.16
C SER A 47 32.61 75.14 -2.93
N ARG A 48 31.32 75.07 -3.28
CA ARG A 48 30.52 73.85 -3.21
C ARG A 48 29.51 73.80 -4.35
N ALA A 49 29.12 72.60 -4.77
CA ALA A 49 27.97 72.40 -5.64
C ALA A 49 26.86 71.68 -4.89
N THR A 50 25.62 71.98 -5.24
CA THR A 50 24.44 71.23 -4.77
C THR A 50 23.41 71.08 -5.87
N SER A 51 22.55 70.07 -5.75
CA SER A 51 21.40 69.92 -6.64
C SER A 51 20.30 70.92 -6.29
N TYR A 52 19.47 71.24 -7.27
CA TYR A 52 18.24 72.00 -7.09
C TYR A 52 17.44 71.55 -5.84
N LYS A 53 16.92 72.51 -5.06
CA LYS A 53 16.16 72.29 -3.81
C LYS A 53 16.87 71.46 -2.73
N THR A 54 18.16 71.18 -2.86
CA THR A 54 18.88 70.28 -1.95
C THR A 54 19.80 71.08 -1.03
N PRO A 55 19.56 71.08 0.30
CA PRO A 55 20.49 71.68 1.26
C PRO A 55 21.85 70.99 1.24
N VAL A 56 22.92 71.76 1.36
CA VAL A 56 24.30 71.24 1.37
C VAL A 56 25.04 71.70 2.63
N SER A 57 25.76 70.77 3.25
CA SER A 57 26.67 71.07 4.36
C SER A 57 28.07 71.40 3.84
N ILE A 58 28.64 72.49 4.34
CA ILE A 58 29.94 73.04 3.92
C ILE A 58 30.78 73.26 5.19
N ASP A 59 31.91 72.56 5.29
CA ASP A 59 32.92 72.82 6.32
C ASP A 59 33.85 73.91 5.84
N VAL A 60 33.43 75.15 6.08
CA VAL A 60 34.21 76.35 5.70
C VAL A 60 35.52 76.43 6.46
N LEU A 61 35.57 75.87 7.67
CA LEU A 61 36.78 75.92 8.48
C LEU A 61 37.82 74.88 8.02
N TYR A 62 37.54 74.02 7.04
CA TYR A 62 38.42 72.90 6.67
C TYR A 62 39.78 73.37 6.18
N ASP A 63 40.83 73.12 6.98
CA ASP A 63 42.20 73.38 6.58
C ASP A 63 42.93 72.09 6.21
N TRP A 64 43.62 72.14 5.08
CA TRP A 64 44.50 71.08 4.63
C TRP A 64 45.92 71.61 4.44
N ILE A 65 46.87 70.92 5.05
CA ILE A 65 48.28 71.32 5.06
C ILE A 65 49.04 70.48 4.05
N TYR A 66 49.69 71.13 3.09
CA TYR A 66 50.60 70.47 2.15
C TYR A 66 51.97 71.15 2.17
N ASN A 67 53.01 70.37 2.49
CA ASN A 67 54.39 70.87 2.66
C ASN A 67 54.52 72.06 3.64
N GLY A 68 53.69 72.08 4.70
CA GLY A 68 53.72 73.14 5.72
C GLY A 68 53.07 74.45 5.29
N VAL A 69 52.33 74.45 4.17
CA VAL A 69 51.47 75.56 3.75
C VAL A 69 50.02 75.19 4.05
N HIS A 70 49.33 76.09 4.75
CA HIS A 70 47.90 76.02 5.00
C HIS A 70 47.15 76.50 3.76
N TYR A 71 46.06 75.81 3.42
CA TYR A 71 45.25 76.10 2.24
C TYR A 71 43.78 76.31 2.55
N GLY A 72 43.35 76.07 3.79
CA GLY A 72 42.04 76.50 4.29
C GLY A 72 42.20 77.42 5.49
N ASP A 73 41.11 77.56 6.23
CA ASP A 73 41.03 78.49 7.35
C ASP A 73 41.96 78.08 8.50
N HIS A 74 42.86 78.98 8.86
CA HIS A 74 43.85 78.69 9.89
C HIS A 74 44.24 79.94 10.67
N ASP A 75 44.72 79.71 11.88
CA ASP A 75 45.30 80.74 12.71
C ASP A 75 46.84 80.69 12.65
N PRO A 76 47.55 81.80 12.38
CA PRO A 76 49.02 81.81 12.31
C PRO A 76 49.73 81.49 13.62
N ASP A 77 49.10 81.74 14.77
CA ASP A 77 49.62 81.44 16.10
C ASP A 77 49.21 80.02 16.57
N GLY A 78 48.29 79.40 15.83
CA GLY A 78 47.79 78.04 16.06
C GLY A 78 46.63 78.00 17.05
N ASP A 79 45.99 79.14 17.31
CA ASP A 79 44.80 79.25 18.15
C ASP A 79 43.59 78.59 17.50
N ALA A 80 42.60 78.21 18.31
CA ALA A 80 41.38 77.61 17.79
C ALA A 80 40.52 78.69 17.10
N ILE A 81 39.95 78.33 15.94
CA ILE A 81 39.04 79.18 15.18
C ILE A 81 37.61 78.64 15.22
N ASP A 82 36.62 79.54 15.32
CA ASP A 82 35.19 79.23 15.20
C ASP A 82 34.50 80.19 14.21
N ILE A 83 33.31 79.81 13.72
CA ILE A 83 32.49 80.65 12.86
C ILE A 83 31.74 81.66 13.74
N GLN A 84 32.13 82.94 13.66
CA GLN A 84 31.48 84.03 14.38
C GLN A 84 30.12 84.35 13.75
N SER A 85 30.08 84.54 12.43
CA SER A 85 28.85 84.87 11.70
C SER A 85 28.91 84.41 10.24
N ALA A 86 27.74 84.20 9.65
CA ALA A 86 27.59 83.91 8.22
C ALA A 86 26.34 84.64 7.73
N GLN A 87 26.45 85.29 6.57
CA GLN A 87 25.34 85.98 5.94
C GLN A 87 24.53 85.02 5.06
N ASN A 88 23.28 85.37 4.78
CA ASN A 88 22.51 84.68 3.75
C ASN A 88 23.03 85.09 2.36
N GLY A 89 22.96 84.18 1.40
CA GLY A 89 23.14 84.51 -0.02
C GLY A 89 21.96 85.32 -0.55
N GLN A 90 22.04 85.76 -1.82
CA GLN A 90 20.91 86.44 -2.45
C GLN A 90 19.78 85.47 -2.79
N HIS A 91 20.11 84.19 -2.91
CA HIS A 91 19.21 83.14 -3.37
C HIS A 91 19.27 81.89 -2.49
N GLY A 92 19.58 82.06 -1.21
CA GLY A 92 19.58 80.98 -0.24
C GLY A 92 19.81 81.44 1.19
N THR A 93 19.51 80.56 2.13
CA THR A 93 19.68 80.80 3.56
C THR A 93 20.83 79.97 4.12
N VAL A 94 21.59 80.58 5.03
CA VAL A 94 22.75 79.95 5.66
C VAL A 94 22.48 79.77 7.15
N LYS A 95 22.67 78.54 7.64
CA LYS A 95 22.58 78.20 9.06
C LYS A 95 23.93 77.67 9.54
N ILE A 96 24.52 78.33 10.53
CA ILE A 96 25.68 77.80 11.26
C ILE A 96 25.19 76.65 12.16
N MET A 97 25.88 75.52 12.09
CA MET A 97 25.63 74.32 12.90
C MET A 97 26.84 74.10 13.81
N ARG A 98 26.60 74.13 15.13
CA ARG A 98 27.64 73.91 16.14
C ARG A 98 27.48 72.54 16.81
N PRO A 99 28.57 71.98 17.38
CA PRO A 99 28.50 70.78 18.20
C PRO A 99 27.44 70.91 19.30
N GLY A 100 26.42 70.04 19.28
CA GLY A 100 25.31 70.04 20.24
C GLY A 100 24.02 70.68 19.76
N ASP A 101 24.01 71.33 18.58
CA ASP A 101 22.77 71.81 17.95
C ASP A 101 21.87 70.66 17.50
N GLU A 102 20.55 70.86 17.56
CA GLU A 102 19.58 69.91 17.01
C GLU A 102 19.74 69.81 15.48
N GLY A 103 19.99 68.60 14.98
CA GLY A 103 20.32 68.33 13.57
C GLY A 103 21.81 68.44 13.24
N TYR A 104 22.70 68.64 14.22
CA TYR A 104 24.15 68.54 14.01
C TYR A 104 24.51 67.10 13.63
N ASN A 105 24.95 66.89 12.39
CA ASN A 105 25.36 65.59 11.91
C ASN A 105 26.85 65.37 12.19
N SER A 106 27.18 64.54 13.19
CA SER A 106 28.55 64.11 13.47
C SER A 106 29.05 62.98 12.55
N TYR A 107 28.25 62.55 11.58
CA TYR A 107 28.47 61.36 10.77
C TYR A 107 28.35 61.67 9.26
N ALA A 108 29.47 62.05 8.65
CA ALA A 108 29.92 61.72 7.29
C ALA A 108 30.74 62.89 6.71
N THR A 109 32.03 62.66 6.50
CA THR A 109 33.03 63.48 5.78
C THR A 109 33.77 64.61 6.51
N LEU A 110 33.33 65.11 7.66
CA LEU A 110 34.09 66.16 8.39
C LEU A 110 34.89 65.57 9.56
N PRO A 111 36.24 65.64 9.55
CA PRO A 111 37.09 64.92 10.50
C PRO A 111 37.14 65.50 11.94
N TYR A 112 36.39 66.55 12.25
CA TYR A 112 36.50 67.26 13.53
C TYR A 112 35.12 67.72 14.04
N ASN A 113 34.86 67.56 15.34
CA ASN A 113 33.64 68.02 16.03
C ASN A 113 33.63 69.56 16.17
N ARG A 114 33.52 70.26 15.03
CA ARG A 114 33.60 71.72 14.88
C ARG A 114 32.36 72.27 14.17
N ALA A 115 32.23 73.60 14.11
CA ALA A 115 31.14 74.27 13.43
C ALA A 115 31.25 74.13 11.90
N TYR A 116 30.10 74.06 11.22
CA TYR A 116 29.99 74.09 9.76
C TYR A 116 28.75 74.90 9.36
N VAL A 117 28.57 75.20 8.08
CA VAL A 117 27.36 75.88 7.58
C VAL A 117 26.50 74.93 6.74
N ILE A 118 25.17 75.07 6.86
CA ILE A 118 24.21 74.48 5.93
C ILE A 118 23.68 75.62 5.05
N TYR A 119 23.95 75.53 3.76
CA TYR A 119 23.34 76.39 2.76
C TYR A 119 22.08 75.71 2.20
N THR A 120 20.96 76.41 2.22
CA THR A 120 19.68 75.97 1.64
C THR A 120 19.30 76.94 0.51
N PRO A 121 19.36 76.52 -0.76
CA PRO A 121 18.93 77.35 -1.88
C PRO A 121 17.46 77.76 -1.76
N ASP A 122 17.12 78.95 -2.23
CA ASP A 122 15.74 79.38 -2.38
C ASP A 122 15.00 78.51 -3.40
N ALA A 123 13.71 78.33 -3.17
CA ALA A 123 12.81 77.68 -4.11
C ALA A 123 12.90 78.33 -5.51
N GLY A 124 13.08 77.52 -6.56
CA GLY A 124 13.17 78.03 -7.94
C GLY A 124 14.56 78.47 -8.41
N PHE A 125 15.58 78.50 -7.54
CA PHE A 125 16.92 78.95 -7.89
C PHE A 125 17.85 77.81 -8.38
N PHE A 126 18.57 78.04 -9.48
CA PHE A 126 19.58 77.14 -10.04
C PHE A 126 20.64 77.97 -10.80
N SER A 127 21.63 78.47 -10.07
CA SER A 127 22.80 79.20 -10.59
C SER A 127 23.82 79.28 -9.45
N GLU A 128 24.93 79.97 -9.68
CA GLU A 128 25.88 80.38 -8.64
C GLU A 128 25.25 81.41 -7.68
N ASP A 129 25.33 81.15 -6.36
CA ASP A 129 25.04 82.09 -5.27
C ASP A 129 26.29 82.23 -4.37
N THR A 130 26.43 83.37 -3.72
CA THR A 130 27.60 83.69 -2.89
C THR A 130 27.19 84.28 -1.56
N PHE A 131 27.86 83.89 -0.47
CA PHE A 131 27.68 84.51 0.84
C PHE A 131 29.01 84.65 1.58
N GLU A 132 29.11 85.63 2.48
CA GLU A 132 30.30 85.87 3.30
C GLU A 132 30.16 85.19 4.68
N TYR A 133 31.27 84.72 5.23
CA TYR A 133 31.38 84.25 6.62
C TYR A 133 32.61 84.86 7.31
N THR A 134 32.51 85.03 8.63
CA THR A 134 33.56 85.57 9.48
C THR A 134 33.98 84.52 10.49
N ILE A 135 35.29 84.26 10.57
CA ILE A 135 35.91 83.41 11.60
C ILE A 135 36.53 84.28 12.70
N GLU A 136 36.55 83.76 13.92
CA GLU A 136 37.12 84.40 15.11
C GLU A 136 38.05 83.42 15.84
N ASP A 137 39.19 83.91 16.32
CA ASP A 137 40.09 83.17 17.20
C ASP A 137 39.70 83.31 18.69
N ASP A 138 40.32 82.53 19.57
CA ASP A 138 40.04 82.56 21.02
C ASP A 138 40.38 83.91 21.71
N ASP A 139 41.15 84.78 21.04
CA ASP A 139 41.56 86.10 21.49
C ASP A 139 40.68 87.24 20.92
N GLY A 140 39.71 86.91 20.07
CA GLY A 140 38.70 87.79 19.50
C GLY A 140 39.11 88.53 18.22
N ALA A 141 40.22 88.17 17.58
CA ALA A 141 40.54 88.68 16.24
C ALA A 141 39.77 87.92 15.17
N THR A 142 39.50 88.57 14.03
CA THR A 142 38.56 88.06 13.01
C THR A 142 39.08 88.27 11.59
N ASP A 143 38.63 87.42 10.68
CA ASP A 143 38.82 87.55 9.24
C ASP A 143 37.59 87.04 8.47
N THR A 144 37.42 87.42 7.20
CA THR A 144 36.22 87.14 6.41
C THR A 144 36.56 86.60 5.02
N ALA A 145 35.81 85.58 4.60
CA ALA A 145 35.91 84.96 3.28
C ALA A 145 34.54 84.70 2.66
N THR A 146 34.52 84.33 1.38
CA THR A 146 33.32 84.09 0.59
C THR A 146 33.15 82.60 0.28
N VAL A 147 31.92 82.10 0.44
CA VAL A 147 31.52 80.79 -0.07
C VAL A 147 30.76 80.97 -1.38
N THR A 148 31.17 80.24 -2.42
CA THR A 148 30.47 80.16 -3.71
C THR A 148 29.73 78.82 -3.81
N VAL A 149 28.41 78.85 -4.02
CA VAL A 149 27.57 77.65 -4.16
C VAL A 149 26.96 77.57 -5.56
N ASP A 150 27.33 76.55 -6.33
CA ASP A 150 26.75 76.27 -7.65
C ASP A 150 25.54 75.33 -7.54
N VAL A 151 24.34 75.86 -7.76
CA VAL A 151 23.06 75.12 -7.68
C VAL A 151 22.68 74.60 -9.07
N ASN A 152 22.78 73.28 -9.27
CA ASN A 152 22.58 72.64 -10.56
C ASN A 152 21.20 71.96 -10.67
N LEU A 153 20.48 72.20 -11.78
CA LEU A 153 19.28 71.44 -12.13
C LEU A 153 19.65 70.23 -12.99
N SER A 154 19.61 69.04 -12.39
CA SER A 154 19.82 67.77 -13.10
C SER A 154 18.61 66.87 -12.89
N LEU A 155 17.93 66.51 -13.98
CA LEU A 155 16.77 65.62 -13.95
C LEU A 155 17.19 64.20 -14.33
N SER A 156 16.72 63.25 -13.55
CA SER A 156 16.71 61.82 -13.84
C SER A 156 15.33 61.42 -14.38
N LEU A 157 15.33 60.58 -15.41
CA LEU A 157 14.14 59.96 -15.98
C LEU A 157 14.26 58.45 -15.82
N SER A 158 13.18 57.76 -15.52
CA SER A 158 13.07 56.32 -15.64
C SER A 158 11.76 55.95 -16.32
N LEU A 159 11.77 54.83 -17.03
CA LEU A 159 10.60 54.29 -17.73
C LEU A 159 10.25 52.91 -17.17
N ASP A 160 8.96 52.66 -17.03
CA ASP A 160 8.40 51.36 -16.68
C ASP A 160 7.25 51.04 -17.63
N ALA A 161 7.21 49.80 -18.13
CA ALA A 161 6.08 49.33 -18.93
C ALA A 161 5.15 48.58 -17.98
N GLY A 162 4.03 49.19 -17.61
CA GLY A 162 3.16 48.68 -16.57
C GLY A 162 2.52 47.35 -16.94
N ASP A 163 1.68 47.36 -17.98
CA ASP A 163 1.00 46.17 -18.47
C ASP A 163 1.76 45.55 -19.64
N VAL A 164 1.89 44.23 -19.64
CA VAL A 164 2.45 43.50 -20.77
C VAL A 164 1.34 43.35 -21.82
N PRO A 165 1.48 43.93 -23.03
CA PRO A 165 0.45 43.81 -24.05
C PRO A 165 0.35 42.36 -24.51
N THR A 166 -0.88 41.92 -24.74
CA THR A 166 -1.18 40.58 -25.25
C THR A 166 -1.95 40.65 -26.56
N GLY A 167 -2.04 39.55 -27.30
CA GLY A 167 -2.85 39.49 -28.53
C GLY A 167 -4.31 39.90 -28.33
N ASP A 168 -4.88 39.63 -27.15
CA ASP A 168 -6.25 39.99 -26.74
C ASP A 168 -6.37 41.35 -26.03
N ALA A 169 -5.26 41.94 -25.57
CA ALA A 169 -5.17 43.28 -25.03
C ALA A 169 -3.97 44.03 -25.66
N PRO A 170 -4.12 44.55 -26.90
CA PRO A 170 -3.00 45.03 -27.71
C PRO A 170 -2.59 46.46 -27.32
N TRP A 171 -2.39 46.74 -26.03
CA TRP A 171 -1.94 48.04 -25.53
C TRP A 171 -1.16 47.89 -24.22
N SER A 172 -0.34 48.90 -23.89
CA SER A 172 0.47 48.95 -22.68
C SER A 172 0.60 50.39 -22.17
N TYR A 173 0.53 50.58 -20.85
CA TYR A 173 0.92 51.84 -20.22
C TYR A 173 2.43 51.95 -20.10
N ILE A 174 2.99 53.08 -20.51
CA ILE A 174 4.39 53.43 -20.33
C ILE A 174 4.47 54.58 -19.33
N ASP A 175 4.93 54.27 -18.13
CA ASP A 175 5.07 55.20 -17.03
C ASP A 175 6.47 55.79 -17.01
N ALA A 176 6.55 57.12 -17.09
CA ALA A 176 7.75 57.89 -16.85
C ALA A 176 7.76 58.44 -15.42
N ARG A 177 8.91 58.33 -14.77
CA ARG A 177 9.17 58.95 -13.46
C ARG A 177 10.31 59.94 -13.63
N VAL A 178 10.11 61.16 -13.14
CA VAL A 178 11.10 62.23 -13.26
C VAL A 178 11.42 62.81 -11.89
N ALA A 179 12.70 62.81 -11.53
CA ALA A 179 13.19 63.32 -10.24
C ALA A 179 14.41 64.21 -10.44
N TYR A 180 14.56 65.25 -9.61
CA TYR A 180 15.72 66.16 -9.64
C TYR A 180 16.84 65.79 -8.67
N GLY A 181 16.67 64.70 -7.92
CA GLY A 181 17.67 64.21 -6.98
C GLY A 181 17.08 63.22 -5.98
N THR A 182 17.80 62.98 -4.90
CA THR A 182 17.31 62.26 -3.72
C THR A 182 17.51 63.12 -2.48
N ASP A 183 16.67 62.95 -1.47
CA ASP A 183 16.92 63.53 -0.15
C ASP A 183 18.12 62.85 0.55
N GLN A 184 18.41 63.29 1.78
CA GLN A 184 19.50 62.75 2.60
C GLN A 184 19.31 61.27 2.98
N ASP A 185 18.07 60.77 2.89
CA ASP A 185 17.70 59.39 3.18
C ASP A 185 17.69 58.51 1.91
N GLY A 186 17.94 59.11 0.74
CA GLY A 186 17.94 58.44 -0.56
C GLY A 186 16.56 58.34 -1.22
N ASN A 187 15.52 59.00 -0.69
CA ASN A 187 14.22 59.04 -1.34
C ASN A 187 14.25 59.97 -2.56
N PRO A 188 13.67 59.58 -3.70
CA PRO A 188 13.62 60.44 -4.88
C PRO A 188 12.82 61.70 -4.62
N LEU A 189 13.37 62.84 -5.04
CA LEU A 189 12.72 64.13 -5.02
C LEU A 189 12.13 64.42 -6.40
N PHE A 190 10.81 64.32 -6.50
CA PHE A 190 10.06 64.40 -7.74
C PHE A 190 9.94 65.83 -8.28
N VAL A 191 10.01 65.97 -9.61
CA VAL A 191 9.82 67.26 -10.28
C VAL A 191 8.41 67.81 -10.11
N ASP A 192 8.30 69.13 -10.23
CA ASP A 192 7.02 69.81 -10.17
C ASP A 192 6.13 69.46 -11.37
N ASP A 193 4.82 69.64 -11.21
CA ASP A 193 3.80 69.40 -12.23
C ASP A 193 4.06 70.25 -13.48
N GLY A 194 3.88 69.65 -14.65
CA GLY A 194 4.06 70.35 -15.94
C GLY A 194 5.42 70.13 -16.60
N THR A 195 6.33 69.37 -16.00
CA THR A 195 7.58 68.94 -16.66
C THR A 195 7.21 68.16 -17.92
N THR A 196 7.68 68.61 -19.09
CA THR A 196 7.27 68.08 -20.40
C THR A 196 8.18 66.94 -20.82
N ILE A 197 7.58 65.82 -21.19
CA ILE A 197 8.23 64.63 -21.72
C ILE A 197 7.81 64.48 -23.19
N GLU A 198 8.79 64.43 -24.08
CA GLU A 198 8.59 64.09 -25.48
C GLU A 198 8.80 62.58 -25.66
N TRP A 199 7.89 61.97 -26.42
CA TRP A 199 7.83 60.55 -26.69
C TRP A 199 7.99 60.29 -28.17
N ARG A 200 8.71 59.22 -28.50
CA ARG A 200 8.69 58.62 -29.84
C ARG A 200 8.71 57.11 -29.71
N PHE A 201 8.32 56.42 -30.76
CA PHE A 201 8.37 54.96 -30.79
C PHE A 201 8.95 54.44 -32.11
N GLU A 202 9.47 53.22 -32.07
CA GLU A 202 9.86 52.43 -33.24
C GLU A 202 9.15 51.08 -33.16
N GLY A 203 8.45 50.70 -34.24
CA GLY A 203 7.72 49.43 -34.35
C GLY A 203 6.64 49.51 -35.44
N VAL A 204 6.43 48.44 -36.19
CA VAL A 204 5.43 48.41 -37.27
C VAL A 204 4.04 48.16 -36.68
N GLY A 205 3.04 48.95 -37.09
CA GLY A 205 1.64 48.71 -36.72
C GLY A 205 1.23 49.19 -35.32
N GLY A 206 2.16 49.69 -34.51
CA GLY A 206 1.88 50.34 -33.24
C GLY A 206 1.73 51.86 -33.35
N SER A 207 1.31 52.50 -32.26
CA SER A 207 1.22 53.96 -32.12
C SER A 207 1.21 54.39 -30.66
N LEU A 208 1.77 55.55 -30.36
CA LEU A 208 1.55 56.23 -29.08
C LEU A 208 0.28 57.07 -29.13
N GLU A 209 -0.42 57.22 -28.00
CA GLU A 209 -1.60 58.07 -27.90
C GLU A 209 -1.26 59.56 -28.10
N THR A 210 -0.09 59.97 -27.61
CA THR A 210 0.44 61.33 -27.76
C THR A 210 1.95 61.32 -27.94
N ASP A 211 2.50 62.34 -28.61
CA ASP A 211 3.93 62.58 -28.74
C ASP A 211 4.51 63.36 -27.55
N GLN A 212 3.66 63.94 -26.71
CA GLN A 212 4.06 64.69 -25.52
C GLN A 212 3.12 64.46 -24.35
N THR A 213 3.69 64.39 -23.14
CA THR A 213 2.94 64.40 -21.88
C THR A 213 3.59 65.35 -20.88
N THR A 214 2.89 65.62 -19.78
CA THR A 214 3.42 66.38 -18.64
C THR A 214 3.36 65.57 -17.36
N THR A 215 4.26 65.86 -16.43
CA THR A 215 4.24 65.23 -15.11
C THR A 215 3.10 65.76 -14.23
N ALA A 216 2.58 64.88 -13.38
CA ALA A 216 1.83 65.17 -12.17
C ALA A 216 2.49 64.42 -11.01
N ASP A 217 2.87 65.11 -9.94
CA ASP A 217 3.65 64.61 -8.80
C ASP A 217 4.95 63.88 -9.22
N GLY A 218 5.56 64.30 -10.33
CA GLY A 218 6.76 63.69 -10.91
C GLY A 218 6.53 62.45 -11.79
N PHE A 219 5.28 62.05 -12.03
CA PHE A 219 4.92 60.90 -12.85
C PHE A 219 4.18 61.32 -14.11
N SER A 220 4.35 60.58 -15.20
CA SER A 220 3.59 60.78 -16.42
C SER A 220 3.37 59.45 -17.12
N THR A 221 2.19 59.24 -17.68
CA THR A 221 1.84 57.99 -18.37
C THR A 221 1.50 58.29 -19.82
N ASN A 222 1.98 57.44 -20.73
CA ASN A 222 1.56 57.40 -22.13
C ASN A 222 1.05 56.00 -22.47
N VAL A 223 0.18 55.89 -23.48
CA VAL A 223 -0.37 54.60 -23.92
C VAL A 223 0.28 54.19 -25.24
N LEU A 224 0.93 53.03 -25.24
CA LEU A 224 1.39 52.35 -26.43
C LEU A 224 0.29 51.41 -26.92
N ASN A 225 -0.27 51.69 -28.09
CA ASN A 225 -1.09 50.72 -28.83
C ASN A 225 -0.16 49.85 -29.69
N THR A 226 -0.39 48.54 -29.66
CA THR A 226 0.44 47.50 -30.30
C THR A 226 -0.37 46.72 -31.34
N THR A 227 0.28 45.77 -32.02
CA THR A 227 -0.40 44.78 -32.85
C THR A 227 -0.97 43.67 -31.97
N THR A 228 -1.72 42.75 -32.57
CA THR A 228 -2.19 41.53 -31.89
C THR A 228 -1.23 40.35 -32.09
N ALA A 229 -0.08 40.53 -32.74
CA ALA A 229 0.83 39.45 -33.10
C ALA A 229 1.88 39.25 -32.00
N ALA A 230 1.89 38.06 -31.39
CA ALA A 230 2.85 37.73 -30.35
C ALA A 230 4.29 37.74 -30.88
N GLY A 231 5.21 38.30 -30.11
CA GLY A 231 6.62 38.51 -30.48
C GLY A 231 6.92 39.85 -31.14
N ASP A 232 5.91 40.60 -31.60
CA ASP A 232 6.13 41.96 -32.09
C ASP A 232 6.72 42.83 -30.96
N THR A 233 7.80 43.54 -31.29
CA THR A 233 8.58 44.32 -30.33
C THR A 233 8.54 45.80 -30.70
N PHE A 234 8.28 46.64 -29.69
CA PHE A 234 8.18 48.08 -29.78
C PHE A 234 9.23 48.72 -28.88
N ARG A 235 9.95 49.71 -29.41
CA ARG A 235 10.93 50.51 -28.67
C ARG A 235 10.34 51.88 -28.43
N VAL A 236 10.05 52.20 -27.17
CA VAL A 236 9.49 53.49 -26.76
C VAL A 236 10.60 54.32 -26.15
N PHE A 237 10.76 55.53 -26.66
CA PHE A 237 11.76 56.46 -26.20
C PHE A 237 11.08 57.66 -25.55
N ALA A 238 11.67 58.13 -24.45
CA ALA A 238 11.20 59.32 -23.75
C ALA A 238 12.38 60.23 -23.42
N LYS A 239 12.13 61.54 -23.49
CA LYS A 239 13.10 62.58 -23.18
C LYS A 239 12.41 63.76 -22.50
N VAL A 240 12.99 64.26 -21.42
CA VAL A 240 12.52 65.53 -20.81
C VAL A 240 13.02 66.70 -21.67
N THR A 241 12.09 67.53 -22.15
CA THR A 241 12.39 68.70 -23.01
C THR A 241 12.12 70.03 -22.32
N LYS A 242 11.32 70.03 -21.26
CA LYS A 242 11.09 71.20 -20.42
C LYS A 242 10.94 70.81 -18.95
N ALA A 243 11.60 71.54 -18.07
CA ALA A 243 11.50 71.36 -16.62
C ALA A 243 10.50 72.37 -16.04
N ALA A 244 9.51 71.90 -15.28
CA ALA A 244 8.71 72.76 -14.43
C ALA A 244 9.47 73.02 -13.13
N ILE A 245 9.48 74.28 -12.71
CA ILE A 245 10.10 74.75 -11.47
C ILE A 245 9.07 75.54 -10.66
N ASP A 246 9.26 75.57 -9.33
CA ASP A 246 8.44 76.30 -8.36
C ASP A 246 7.94 77.65 -8.88
N GLY A 247 6.63 77.87 -8.78
CA GLY A 247 5.96 79.08 -9.28
C GLY A 247 5.39 78.97 -10.70
N GLY A 248 5.37 77.77 -11.29
CA GLY A 248 4.72 77.49 -12.58
C GLY A 248 5.52 77.93 -13.80
N SER A 249 6.81 78.26 -13.62
CA SER A 249 7.71 78.56 -14.74
C SER A 249 8.18 77.27 -15.38
N VAL A 250 8.16 77.22 -16.70
CA VAL A 250 8.59 76.05 -17.48
C VAL A 250 9.76 76.47 -18.37
N LEU A 251 10.91 75.85 -18.15
CA LEU A 251 12.15 76.20 -18.83
C LEU A 251 12.57 75.11 -19.82
N PRO A 252 13.22 75.47 -20.94
CA PRO A 252 13.86 74.49 -21.82
C PRO A 252 14.86 73.63 -21.05
N TYR A 253 14.79 72.32 -21.22
CA TYR A 253 15.72 71.36 -20.63
C TYR A 253 16.08 70.31 -21.67
N GLU A 254 17.37 70.01 -21.84
CA GLU A 254 17.83 69.02 -22.82
C GLU A 254 18.21 67.73 -22.11
N GLY A 255 17.21 66.91 -21.79
CA GLY A 255 17.42 65.62 -21.14
C GLY A 255 18.05 64.57 -22.06
N SER A 256 18.62 63.53 -21.46
CA SER A 256 18.98 62.32 -22.21
C SER A 256 17.73 61.53 -22.56
N GLU A 257 17.76 60.89 -23.72
CA GLU A 257 16.69 59.98 -24.15
C GLU A 257 16.88 58.61 -23.49
N ILE A 258 15.78 58.03 -23.01
CA ILE A 258 15.75 56.70 -22.37
C ILE A 258 14.81 55.79 -23.16
N LEU A 259 15.14 54.50 -23.21
CA LEU A 259 14.44 53.47 -23.96
C LEU A 259 13.76 52.46 -23.04
N ALA A 260 12.48 52.19 -23.31
CA ALA A 260 11.75 51.02 -22.85
C ALA A 260 11.47 50.09 -24.04
N THR A 261 11.58 48.78 -23.84
CA THR A 261 11.26 47.78 -24.88
C THR A 261 10.05 46.98 -24.43
N VAL A 262 9.03 46.91 -25.27
CA VAL A 262 7.77 46.22 -25.00
C VAL A 262 7.57 45.14 -26.06
N THR A 263 7.33 43.90 -25.63
CA THR A 263 7.08 42.76 -26.53
C THR A 263 5.67 42.25 -26.29
N VAL A 264 4.90 42.10 -27.36
CA VAL A 264 3.55 41.53 -27.30
C VAL A 264 3.65 40.05 -26.94
N GLN A 265 2.97 39.64 -25.88
CA GLN A 265 2.90 38.24 -25.47
C GLN A 265 1.66 37.55 -26.06
N PRO A 266 1.65 36.22 -26.14
CA PRO A 266 0.41 35.48 -26.38
C PRO A 266 -0.65 35.81 -25.34
N GLY A 267 -1.91 35.90 -25.80
CA GLY A 267 -3.06 35.99 -24.91
C GLY A 267 -3.45 34.66 -24.27
N LYS A 268 -4.52 34.67 -23.49
CA LYS A 268 -5.11 33.44 -22.92
C LYS A 268 -5.70 32.55 -24.00
N ALA A 269 -5.69 31.24 -23.77
CA ALA A 269 -6.28 30.26 -24.67
C ALA A 269 -7.78 30.57 -24.97
N ALA A 270 -8.12 30.54 -26.26
CA ALA A 270 -9.48 30.75 -26.77
C ALA A 270 -9.91 29.70 -27.82
N ASP A 271 -8.98 28.89 -28.32
CA ASP A 271 -9.21 27.76 -29.23
C ASP A 271 -8.24 26.63 -28.87
N ILE A 272 -8.74 25.40 -28.78
CA ILE A 272 -7.93 24.18 -28.62
C ILE A 272 -8.34 23.21 -29.70
N ARG A 273 -7.39 22.81 -30.54
CA ARG A 273 -7.61 21.83 -31.62
C ARG A 273 -6.84 20.55 -31.35
N PHE A 274 -7.53 19.43 -31.41
CA PHE A 274 -6.93 18.11 -31.29
C PHE A 274 -6.60 17.52 -32.66
N GLU A 275 -5.47 16.85 -32.72
CA GLU A 275 -5.05 15.93 -33.77
C GLU A 275 -4.82 14.58 -33.09
N VAL A 276 -5.50 13.55 -33.59
CA VAL A 276 -5.46 12.19 -33.04
C VAL A 276 -4.84 11.30 -34.10
N ASP A 277 -3.73 10.62 -33.76
CA ASP A 277 -2.99 9.77 -34.71
C ASP A 277 -3.88 8.64 -35.25
N ASP A 278 -4.55 7.93 -34.35
CA ASP A 278 -5.61 6.96 -34.65
C ASP A 278 -6.83 7.21 -33.77
N ASN A 279 -7.96 7.52 -34.38
CA ASN A 279 -9.21 7.81 -33.68
C ASN A 279 -10.08 6.56 -33.43
N ARG A 280 -9.60 5.36 -33.77
CA ARG A 280 -10.31 4.09 -33.57
C ARG A 280 -9.36 3.07 -32.95
N LEU A 281 -9.58 2.72 -31.68
CA LEU A 281 -8.73 1.77 -30.96
C LEU A 281 -9.47 0.47 -30.63
N PRO A 282 -8.87 -0.71 -30.81
CA PRO A 282 -9.41 -1.96 -30.26
C PRO A 282 -9.61 -1.88 -28.74
N SER A 283 -10.76 -2.37 -28.24
CA SER A 283 -11.08 -2.45 -26.80
C SER A 283 -10.35 -3.61 -26.09
N ASP A 284 -9.04 -3.66 -26.28
CA ASP A 284 -8.14 -4.71 -25.80
C ASP A 284 -7.37 -4.36 -24.52
N GLY A 285 -7.55 -3.13 -24.00
CA GLY A 285 -6.82 -2.67 -22.81
C GLY A 285 -5.34 -2.41 -23.06
N ASN A 286 -4.86 -2.39 -24.31
CA ASN A 286 -3.44 -2.33 -24.62
C ASN A 286 -3.09 -1.44 -25.82
N SER A 287 -3.97 -1.34 -26.81
CA SER A 287 -3.82 -0.47 -27.96
C SER A 287 -3.72 1.00 -27.53
N GLN A 288 -2.88 1.79 -28.19
CA GLN A 288 -2.59 3.18 -27.82
C GLN A 288 -2.67 4.11 -29.03
N THR A 289 -3.03 5.37 -28.79
CA THR A 289 -2.99 6.46 -29.77
C THR A 289 -2.43 7.71 -29.12
N ARG A 290 -1.63 8.48 -29.87
CA ARG A 290 -1.19 9.79 -29.40
C ARG A 290 -2.20 10.85 -29.80
N ILE A 291 -2.50 11.74 -28.86
CA ILE A 291 -3.37 12.88 -29.05
C ILE A 291 -2.52 14.13 -28.85
N THR A 292 -2.40 14.94 -29.89
CA THR A 292 -1.70 16.23 -29.84
C THR A 292 -2.73 17.35 -29.89
N LEU A 293 -2.60 18.35 -29.03
CA LEU A 293 -3.38 19.57 -29.12
C LEU A 293 -2.53 20.75 -29.58
N THR A 294 -3.17 21.72 -30.22
CA THR A 294 -2.63 23.06 -30.47
C THR A 294 -3.60 24.07 -29.86
N ALA A 295 -3.10 24.89 -28.94
CA ALA A 295 -3.84 25.95 -28.29
C ALA A 295 -3.50 27.31 -28.91
N ARG A 296 -4.53 28.12 -29.14
CA ARG A 296 -4.39 29.49 -29.67
C ARG A 296 -5.18 30.49 -28.85
N ASP A 297 -4.68 31.72 -28.78
CA ASP A 297 -5.41 32.84 -28.20
C ASP A 297 -6.50 33.37 -29.15
N ALA A 298 -7.26 34.38 -28.70
CA ALA A 298 -8.34 34.98 -29.48
C ALA A 298 -7.86 35.71 -30.76
N ALA A 299 -6.60 36.12 -30.80
CA ALA A 299 -5.96 36.74 -31.96
C ALA A 299 -5.36 35.71 -32.95
N GLY A 300 -5.34 34.43 -32.57
CA GLY A 300 -4.82 33.33 -33.37
C GLY A 300 -3.34 33.00 -33.13
N ASN A 301 -2.69 33.65 -32.17
CA ASN A 301 -1.31 33.30 -31.77
C ASN A 301 -1.30 31.97 -31.04
N LEU A 302 -0.16 31.29 -31.06
CA LEU A 302 0.07 30.13 -30.20
C LEU A 302 0.15 30.60 -28.74
N VAL A 303 -0.50 29.88 -27.84
CA VAL A 303 -0.44 30.16 -26.39
C VAL A 303 1.02 30.04 -25.91
N ALA A 304 1.38 30.85 -24.90
CA ALA A 304 2.73 30.91 -24.35
C ALA A 304 3.27 29.55 -23.89
N ASP A 305 4.59 29.41 -23.90
CA ASP A 305 5.26 28.23 -23.35
C ASP A 305 5.14 28.18 -21.83
N GLY A 306 4.97 26.98 -21.28
CA GLY A 306 4.79 26.79 -19.85
C GLY A 306 3.37 27.00 -19.34
N THR A 307 2.39 27.34 -20.21
CA THR A 307 0.99 27.44 -19.78
C THR A 307 0.47 26.06 -19.37
N GLU A 308 -0.09 25.98 -18.16
CA GLU A 308 -0.54 24.73 -17.56
C GLU A 308 -1.72 24.10 -18.32
N ILE A 309 -1.76 22.76 -18.29
CA ILE A 309 -2.77 21.96 -18.97
C ILE A 309 -3.36 20.95 -18.00
N GLU A 310 -4.68 20.96 -17.88
CA GLU A 310 -5.43 19.94 -17.16
C GLU A 310 -6.07 18.96 -18.14
N TRP A 311 -5.56 17.73 -18.17
CA TRP A 311 -6.16 16.65 -18.95
C TRP A 311 -7.31 15.98 -18.20
N GLY A 312 -8.34 15.57 -18.93
CA GLY A 312 -9.44 14.78 -18.40
C GLY A 312 -9.83 13.65 -19.35
N LEU A 313 -10.25 12.52 -18.78
CA LEU A 313 -10.72 11.37 -19.53
C LEU A 313 -12.11 10.96 -19.04
N ALA A 314 -13.03 10.75 -19.98
CA ALA A 314 -14.28 10.06 -19.75
C ALA A 314 -14.30 8.76 -20.56
N GLY A 315 -14.33 7.62 -19.87
CA GLY A 315 -14.24 6.28 -20.44
C GLY A 315 -13.33 5.37 -19.60
N SER A 316 -13.20 4.12 -20.03
CA SER A 316 -12.46 3.05 -19.34
C SER A 316 -10.99 2.92 -19.73
N GLY A 317 -10.49 3.78 -20.62
CA GLY A 317 -9.06 3.82 -20.94
C GLY A 317 -8.21 4.50 -19.88
N THR A 318 -6.97 4.83 -20.24
CA THR A 318 -6.02 5.50 -19.34
C THR A 318 -5.18 6.50 -20.14
N LEU A 319 -4.93 7.67 -19.55
CA LEU A 319 -4.00 8.66 -20.11
C LEU A 319 -2.59 8.38 -19.59
N LEU A 320 -1.63 8.35 -20.50
CA LEU A 320 -0.20 8.11 -20.27
C LEU A 320 0.59 9.28 -20.87
N ASP A 321 1.79 9.54 -20.34
CA ASP A 321 2.72 10.54 -20.89
C ASP A 321 2.07 11.91 -21.18
N ALA A 322 1.22 12.36 -20.27
CA ALA A 322 0.48 13.61 -20.41
C ALA A 322 1.39 14.80 -20.15
N ASP A 323 1.60 15.65 -21.16
CA ASP A 323 2.30 16.91 -21.01
C ASP A 323 1.50 17.84 -20.06
N THR A 324 2.15 18.40 -19.04
CA THR A 324 1.48 19.27 -18.07
C THR A 324 1.51 20.75 -18.46
N THR A 325 2.27 21.11 -19.50
CA THR A 325 2.44 22.49 -19.98
C THR A 325 2.59 22.53 -21.50
N THR A 326 2.30 23.68 -22.11
CA THR A 326 2.50 23.93 -23.53
C THR A 326 3.97 24.16 -23.90
N VAL A 327 4.36 23.69 -25.07
CA VAL A 327 5.60 24.07 -25.79
C VAL A 327 5.22 24.42 -27.22
N ASP A 328 5.58 25.60 -27.69
CA ASP A 328 5.13 26.21 -28.94
C ASP A 328 3.59 26.16 -29.09
N GLY A 329 2.87 26.42 -27.99
CA GLY A 329 1.41 26.33 -27.92
C GLY A 329 0.84 24.93 -28.19
N ARG A 330 1.64 23.88 -28.05
CA ARG A 330 1.25 22.48 -28.26
C ARG A 330 1.50 21.64 -27.01
N ALA A 331 0.76 20.54 -26.92
CA ALA A 331 0.96 19.52 -25.91
C ALA A 331 0.39 18.20 -26.38
N SER A 332 0.79 17.11 -25.73
CA SER A 332 0.38 15.77 -26.10
C SER A 332 0.04 14.90 -24.91
N VAL A 333 -0.75 13.88 -25.17
CA VAL A 333 -1.06 12.78 -24.24
C VAL A 333 -1.22 11.49 -25.04
N THR A 334 -0.83 10.37 -24.46
CA THR A 334 -1.10 9.05 -25.03
C THR A 334 -2.34 8.47 -24.38
N LEU A 335 -3.36 8.14 -25.18
CA LEU A 335 -4.51 7.38 -24.72
C LEU A 335 -4.25 5.89 -24.92
N ARG A 336 -4.28 5.12 -23.83
CA ARG A 336 -4.37 3.65 -23.86
C ARG A 336 -5.83 3.23 -23.80
N SER A 337 -6.24 2.34 -24.70
CA SER A 337 -7.62 1.85 -24.82
C SER A 337 -8.09 1.16 -23.55
N GLY A 338 -9.39 1.25 -23.27
CA GLY A 338 -10.05 0.46 -22.24
C GLY A 338 -10.39 -0.96 -22.73
N ILE A 339 -11.03 -1.73 -21.85
CA ILE A 339 -11.47 -3.11 -22.15
C ILE A 339 -12.95 -3.20 -22.55
N TYR A 340 -13.65 -2.06 -22.61
CA TYR A 340 -15.04 -1.95 -23.01
C TYR A 340 -15.18 -1.22 -24.36
N PRO A 341 -16.03 -1.70 -25.28
CA PRO A 341 -16.26 -1.06 -26.57
C PRO A 341 -17.20 0.14 -26.42
N GLU A 342 -16.65 1.26 -25.97
CA GLU A 342 -17.33 2.54 -25.77
C GLU A 342 -16.56 3.70 -26.42
N THR A 343 -17.23 4.83 -26.64
CA THR A 343 -16.54 6.06 -27.05
C THR A 343 -15.82 6.66 -25.86
N GLN A 344 -14.53 6.92 -26.01
CA GLN A 344 -13.70 7.57 -24.99
C GLN A 344 -13.56 9.05 -25.33
N SER A 345 -13.80 9.94 -24.38
CA SER A 345 -13.66 11.38 -24.57
C SER A 345 -12.44 11.90 -23.80
N VAL A 346 -11.47 12.44 -24.53
CA VAL A 346 -10.28 13.09 -23.96
C VAL A 346 -10.50 14.60 -24.01
N SER A 347 -10.36 15.25 -22.87
CA SER A 347 -10.50 16.70 -22.73
C SER A 347 -9.23 17.34 -22.23
N ALA A 348 -9.02 18.60 -22.59
CA ALA A 348 -7.95 19.44 -22.08
C ALA A 348 -8.53 20.80 -21.68
N THR A 349 -8.05 21.34 -20.57
CA THR A 349 -8.37 22.69 -20.10
C THR A 349 -7.08 23.51 -20.02
N ILE A 350 -7.05 24.68 -20.67
CA ILE A 350 -5.91 25.62 -20.70
C ILE A 350 -6.48 27.02 -20.47
N ASP A 351 -5.96 27.78 -19.51
CA ASP A 351 -6.48 29.10 -19.11
C ASP A 351 -8.00 29.14 -18.80
N GLY A 352 -8.57 28.00 -18.40
CA GLY A 352 -10.01 27.84 -18.20
C GLY A 352 -10.83 27.57 -19.47
N TYR A 353 -10.22 27.62 -20.66
CA TYR A 353 -10.85 27.16 -21.90
C TYR A 353 -10.76 25.64 -22.02
N LYS A 354 -11.91 24.98 -22.18
CA LYS A 354 -12.00 23.51 -22.25
C LYS A 354 -12.49 23.03 -23.61
N ALA A 355 -11.79 22.06 -24.18
CA ALA A 355 -12.21 21.34 -25.37
C ALA A 355 -12.05 19.83 -25.18
N SER A 356 -12.68 19.05 -26.04
CA SER A 356 -12.57 17.59 -26.04
C SER A 356 -12.56 16.99 -27.44
N THR A 357 -11.96 15.82 -27.57
CA THR A 357 -12.02 14.95 -28.74
C THR A 357 -12.49 13.55 -28.34
N GLU A 358 -12.96 12.78 -29.31
CA GLU A 358 -13.47 11.42 -29.10
C GLU A 358 -12.60 10.39 -29.82
N VAL A 359 -12.40 9.25 -29.17
CA VAL A 359 -11.76 8.05 -29.74
C VAL A 359 -12.74 6.90 -29.64
N GLU A 360 -13.08 6.29 -30.78
CA GLU A 360 -13.99 5.14 -30.85
C GLU A 360 -13.28 3.87 -30.37
N SER A 361 -13.88 3.12 -29.44
CA SER A 361 -13.35 1.79 -29.08
C SER A 361 -14.03 0.68 -29.88
N LEU A 362 -13.25 -0.04 -30.67
CA LEU A 362 -13.71 -1.14 -31.52
C LEU A 362 -13.93 -2.42 -30.71
N ARG A 363 -15.01 -3.14 -31.03
CA ARG A 363 -15.26 -4.48 -30.49
C ARG A 363 -14.24 -5.49 -31.03
N LEU A 364 -13.86 -6.45 -30.20
CA LEU A 364 -12.97 -7.53 -30.60
C LEU A 364 -13.75 -8.76 -31.09
N ASN A 365 -13.16 -9.48 -32.05
CA ASN A 365 -13.63 -10.78 -32.52
C ASN A 365 -12.66 -11.86 -32.05
N ILE A 366 -13.14 -12.79 -31.22
CA ILE A 366 -12.34 -13.90 -30.69
C ILE A 366 -12.86 -15.21 -31.26
N ARG A 367 -12.04 -15.87 -32.10
CA ARG A 367 -12.33 -17.19 -32.67
C ARG A 367 -11.45 -18.24 -32.01
N LEU A 368 -12.07 -19.33 -31.57
CA LEU A 368 -11.36 -20.45 -30.96
C LEU A 368 -11.36 -21.68 -31.86
N GLY A 369 -10.19 -22.26 -32.11
CA GLY A 369 -10.00 -23.57 -32.73
C GLY A 369 -9.42 -24.56 -31.72
N ILE A 370 -9.83 -25.83 -31.77
CA ILE A 370 -9.31 -26.91 -30.90
C ILE A 370 -8.77 -28.05 -31.78
N THR A 371 -7.53 -28.46 -31.57
CA THR A 371 -6.94 -29.63 -32.23
C THR A 371 -7.44 -30.91 -31.56
N GLY A 372 -8.17 -31.76 -32.28
CA GLY A 372 -8.76 -32.97 -31.70
C GLY A 372 -9.85 -32.62 -30.68
N ASN A 373 -11.07 -32.47 -31.15
CA ASN A 373 -12.21 -32.07 -30.32
C ASN A 373 -12.79 -33.22 -29.47
N VAL A 374 -12.05 -34.31 -29.29
CA VAL A 374 -12.40 -35.48 -28.46
C VAL A 374 -11.22 -35.79 -27.55
N LEU A 375 -11.44 -35.81 -26.24
CA LEU A 375 -10.44 -36.12 -25.21
C LEU A 375 -10.95 -37.24 -24.31
N THR A 376 -10.08 -38.20 -24.00
CA THR A 376 -10.39 -39.35 -23.15
C THR A 376 -9.97 -39.09 -21.70
N LEU A 377 -10.81 -39.48 -20.74
CA LEU A 377 -10.59 -39.20 -19.34
C LEU A 377 -9.42 -40.01 -18.75
N GLY A 378 -8.49 -39.32 -18.09
CA GLY A 378 -7.42 -39.94 -17.29
C GLY A 378 -6.21 -40.48 -18.06
N ASN A 379 -6.10 -40.26 -19.38
CA ASN A 379 -5.04 -40.84 -20.22
C ASN A 379 -3.93 -39.86 -20.69
N ASN A 380 -3.71 -38.76 -19.97
CA ASN A 380 -2.77 -37.69 -20.31
C ASN A 380 -2.99 -37.04 -21.70
N GLU A 381 -4.13 -37.25 -22.36
CA GLU A 381 -4.44 -36.57 -23.62
C GLU A 381 -4.55 -35.06 -23.41
N SER A 382 -4.05 -34.32 -24.39
CA SER A 382 -4.13 -32.86 -24.42
C SER A 382 -4.51 -32.37 -25.81
N ALA A 383 -5.28 -31.28 -25.86
CA ALA A 383 -5.61 -30.56 -27.08
C ALA A 383 -5.02 -29.15 -27.03
N ILE A 384 -4.53 -28.65 -28.17
CA ILE A 384 -4.15 -27.26 -28.32
C ILE A 384 -5.40 -26.47 -28.71
N VAL A 385 -5.71 -25.46 -27.90
CA VAL A 385 -6.69 -24.43 -28.20
C VAL A 385 -5.95 -23.23 -28.78
N THR A 386 -6.34 -22.77 -29.96
CA THR A 386 -5.80 -21.55 -30.58
C THR A 386 -6.89 -20.49 -30.58
N ALA A 387 -6.61 -19.34 -29.96
CA ALA A 387 -7.42 -18.13 -30.06
C ALA A 387 -6.85 -17.24 -31.16
N THR A 388 -7.69 -16.84 -32.11
CA THR A 388 -7.40 -15.75 -33.04
C THR A 388 -8.22 -14.54 -32.62
N VAL A 389 -7.56 -13.43 -32.31
CA VAL A 389 -8.15 -12.21 -31.78
C VAL A 389 -7.89 -11.08 -32.77
N THR A 390 -8.96 -10.53 -33.32
CA THR A 390 -8.91 -9.39 -34.24
C THR A 390 -9.82 -8.27 -33.75
N ASP A 391 -9.61 -7.05 -34.23
CA ASP A 391 -10.59 -5.97 -34.10
C ASP A 391 -11.81 -6.17 -35.03
N ALA A 392 -12.69 -5.18 -35.06
CA ALA A 392 -13.90 -5.16 -35.89
C ALA A 392 -13.59 -5.09 -37.40
N ASP A 393 -12.43 -4.56 -37.78
CA ASP A 393 -11.98 -4.41 -39.16
C ASP A 393 -11.16 -5.63 -39.64
N GLY A 394 -10.89 -6.58 -38.73
CA GLY A 394 -10.20 -7.84 -38.99
C GLY A 394 -8.68 -7.77 -38.83
N GLN A 395 -8.13 -6.68 -38.30
CA GLN A 395 -6.71 -6.57 -37.98
C GLN A 395 -6.37 -7.31 -36.68
N PRO A 396 -5.18 -7.90 -36.56
CA PRO A 396 -4.74 -8.50 -35.30
C PRO A 396 -4.68 -7.43 -34.19
N VAL A 397 -5.11 -7.80 -32.98
CA VAL A 397 -4.93 -6.92 -31.81
C VAL A 397 -3.46 -6.72 -31.48
N ALA A 398 -3.15 -5.66 -30.73
CA ALA A 398 -1.78 -5.32 -30.34
C ALA A 398 -1.09 -6.47 -29.59
N ASP A 399 0.21 -6.64 -29.85
CA ASP A 399 1.04 -7.62 -29.15
C ASP A 399 1.12 -7.32 -27.65
N GLY A 400 1.08 -8.37 -26.83
CA GLY A 400 1.03 -8.25 -25.38
C GLY A 400 -0.38 -8.07 -24.81
N THR A 401 -1.42 -8.00 -25.65
CA THR A 401 -2.82 -7.92 -25.21
C THR A 401 -3.18 -9.09 -24.27
N PRO A 402 -3.61 -8.84 -23.02
CA PRO A 402 -3.87 -9.91 -22.06
C PRO A 402 -5.03 -10.82 -22.47
N ILE A 403 -4.87 -12.14 -22.26
CA ILE A 403 -5.90 -13.14 -22.51
C ILE A 403 -6.03 -14.08 -21.32
N THR A 404 -7.27 -14.40 -20.94
CA THR A 404 -7.56 -15.37 -19.87
C THR A 404 -8.36 -16.55 -20.41
N TRP A 405 -8.08 -17.74 -19.86
CA TRP A 405 -8.62 -18.99 -20.35
C TRP A 405 -9.46 -19.67 -19.28
N HIS A 406 -10.63 -20.18 -19.67
CA HIS A 406 -11.53 -20.94 -18.81
C HIS A 406 -11.98 -22.20 -19.51
N THR A 407 -12.13 -23.28 -18.76
CA THR A 407 -12.70 -24.53 -19.26
C THR A 407 -13.77 -25.06 -18.32
N ALA A 408 -14.82 -25.65 -18.88
CA ALA A 408 -15.90 -26.27 -18.11
C ALA A 408 -15.53 -27.66 -17.56
N LYS A 409 -14.61 -28.37 -18.22
CA LYS A 409 -14.07 -29.68 -17.81
C LYS A 409 -12.58 -29.75 -18.11
N GLY A 410 -11.82 -30.50 -17.31
CA GLY A 410 -10.37 -30.54 -17.47
C GLY A 410 -9.65 -29.36 -16.80
N THR A 411 -8.37 -29.24 -17.11
CA THR A 411 -7.55 -28.07 -16.78
C THR A 411 -7.10 -27.38 -18.06
N ILE A 412 -6.96 -26.06 -18.04
CA ILE A 412 -6.46 -25.28 -19.17
C ILE A 412 -5.36 -24.34 -18.69
N SER A 413 -4.25 -24.31 -19.42
CA SER A 413 -3.13 -23.42 -19.18
C SER A 413 -2.54 -23.02 -20.52
N GLY A 414 -2.26 -21.75 -20.72
CA GLY A 414 -1.81 -21.21 -21.99
C GLY A 414 -1.17 -19.85 -21.86
N ASP A 415 -0.92 -19.23 -23.00
CA ASP A 415 -0.37 -17.89 -23.09
C ASP A 415 -1.23 -16.91 -22.30
N SER A 416 -0.60 -16.00 -21.57
CA SER A 416 -1.27 -14.92 -20.85
C SER A 416 -1.47 -13.67 -21.73
N ALA A 417 -0.92 -13.67 -22.94
CA ALA A 417 -0.99 -12.55 -23.87
C ALA A 417 -1.10 -13.03 -25.33
N VAL A 418 -1.64 -12.16 -26.19
CA VAL A 418 -1.79 -12.36 -27.63
C VAL A 418 -0.58 -11.77 -28.36
N TYR A 419 -0.03 -12.50 -29.34
CA TYR A 419 1.03 -12.04 -30.23
C TYR A 419 0.67 -12.35 -31.69
N GLY A 420 0.79 -11.36 -32.57
CA GLY A 420 0.35 -11.46 -33.96
C GLY A 420 -1.13 -11.79 -34.11
N GLY A 421 -1.96 -11.37 -33.16
CA GLY A 421 -3.39 -11.71 -33.09
C GLY A 421 -3.69 -13.17 -32.72
N VAL A 422 -2.70 -13.93 -32.23
CA VAL A 422 -2.85 -15.35 -31.86
C VAL A 422 -2.37 -15.60 -30.43
N ALA A 423 -3.09 -16.47 -29.71
CA ALA A 423 -2.66 -17.04 -28.43
C ALA A 423 -3.02 -18.52 -28.37
N GLN A 424 -2.22 -19.33 -27.69
CA GLN A 424 -2.44 -20.77 -27.56
C GLN A 424 -2.58 -21.20 -26.11
N ALA A 425 -3.39 -22.22 -25.88
CA ALA A 425 -3.53 -22.89 -24.60
C ALA A 425 -3.57 -24.39 -24.75
N THR A 426 -3.07 -25.10 -23.75
CA THR A 426 -3.16 -26.56 -23.64
C THR A 426 -4.34 -26.92 -22.75
N LEU A 427 -5.34 -27.57 -23.32
CA LEU A 427 -6.43 -28.21 -22.60
C LEU A 427 -6.00 -29.64 -22.26
N SER A 428 -5.96 -29.97 -20.97
CA SER A 428 -5.54 -31.28 -20.47
C SER A 428 -6.71 -32.10 -19.94
N ALA A 429 -6.70 -33.40 -20.28
CA ALA A 429 -7.61 -34.40 -19.72
C ALA A 429 -7.36 -34.73 -18.23
N LEU A 430 -6.31 -34.16 -17.64
CA LEU A 430 -5.94 -34.33 -16.23
C LEU A 430 -6.59 -33.26 -15.33
N GLY A 431 -7.30 -33.71 -14.30
CA GLY A 431 -8.00 -32.86 -13.32
C GLY A 431 -9.39 -32.39 -13.78
N GLY A 432 -10.26 -32.00 -12.84
CA GLY A 432 -11.63 -31.52 -13.12
C GLY A 432 -12.74 -32.60 -13.11
N SER A 433 -13.98 -32.19 -13.42
CA SER A 433 -15.18 -33.07 -13.39
C SER A 433 -14.97 -34.33 -14.25
N GLN A 434 -15.08 -35.50 -13.61
CA GLN A 434 -14.77 -36.80 -14.21
C GLN A 434 -15.97 -37.43 -14.95
N ILE A 435 -16.95 -36.63 -15.36
CA ILE A 435 -18.18 -37.09 -16.00
C ILE A 435 -18.04 -36.92 -17.52
N PRO A 436 -18.15 -38.00 -18.33
CA PRO A 436 -18.19 -37.90 -19.79
C PRO A 436 -19.27 -36.95 -20.30
N GLY A 437 -19.08 -36.39 -21.50
CA GLY A 437 -20.03 -35.51 -22.17
C GLY A 437 -19.38 -34.25 -22.72
N THR A 438 -20.19 -33.31 -23.21
CA THR A 438 -19.68 -32.07 -23.82
C THR A 438 -19.07 -31.13 -22.79
N GLY A 439 -17.94 -30.52 -23.13
CA GLY A 439 -17.30 -29.43 -22.41
C GLY A 439 -17.07 -28.24 -23.33
N TYR A 440 -16.62 -27.12 -22.78
CA TYR A 440 -16.27 -25.95 -23.57
C TYR A 440 -15.07 -25.21 -22.98
N VAL A 441 -14.29 -24.61 -23.87
CA VAL A 441 -13.26 -23.62 -23.55
C VAL A 441 -13.80 -22.24 -23.89
N ARG A 442 -13.49 -21.27 -23.05
CA ARG A 442 -13.73 -19.86 -23.29
C ARG A 442 -12.43 -19.09 -23.09
N ALA A 443 -12.13 -18.17 -24.00
CA ALA A 443 -11.03 -17.22 -23.84
C ALA A 443 -11.60 -15.81 -23.76
N PHE A 444 -11.03 -14.97 -22.91
CA PHE A 444 -11.45 -13.58 -22.73
C PHE A 444 -10.30 -12.64 -23.03
N VAL A 445 -10.60 -11.57 -23.76
CA VAL A 445 -9.72 -10.41 -23.95
C VAL A 445 -10.56 -9.19 -23.57
N GLY A 446 -10.20 -8.58 -22.43
CA GLY A 446 -11.04 -7.56 -21.81
C GLY A 446 -12.46 -8.09 -21.50
N SER A 447 -13.48 -7.38 -21.97
CA SER A 447 -14.89 -7.81 -21.85
C SER A 447 -15.37 -8.76 -22.95
N ASN A 448 -14.55 -9.01 -23.99
CA ASN A 448 -14.92 -9.85 -25.13
C ASN A 448 -14.57 -11.31 -24.85
N SER A 449 -15.37 -12.26 -25.38
CA SER A 449 -15.07 -13.69 -25.21
C SER A 449 -15.36 -14.53 -26.46
N GLY A 450 -14.52 -15.54 -26.69
CA GLY A 450 -14.74 -16.60 -27.69
C GLY A 450 -15.01 -17.93 -27.00
N LYS A 451 -15.82 -18.80 -27.61
CA LYS A 451 -16.18 -20.13 -27.06
C LYS A 451 -15.99 -21.23 -28.10
N ALA A 452 -15.37 -22.34 -27.71
CA ALA A 452 -15.30 -23.57 -28.50
C ALA A 452 -15.70 -24.79 -27.66
N GLY A 453 -16.41 -25.74 -28.28
CA GLY A 453 -16.84 -26.98 -27.63
C GLY A 453 -15.89 -28.14 -27.91
N TYR A 454 -15.80 -29.09 -26.98
CA TYR A 454 -15.12 -30.37 -27.13
C TYR A 454 -15.95 -31.49 -26.49
N LEU A 455 -15.64 -32.74 -26.85
CA LEU A 455 -16.26 -33.94 -26.32
C LEU A 455 -15.31 -34.65 -25.35
N TRP A 456 -15.80 -34.97 -24.16
CA TRP A 456 -15.06 -35.73 -23.15
C TRP A 456 -15.59 -37.16 -23.08
N VAL A 457 -14.74 -38.17 -23.28
CA VAL A 457 -15.13 -39.59 -23.32
C VAL A 457 -14.50 -40.39 -22.17
N ALA A 458 -15.19 -41.41 -21.65
CA ALA A 458 -14.65 -42.29 -20.61
C ALA A 458 -13.58 -43.23 -21.20
N PRO A 459 -12.55 -43.63 -20.42
CA PRO A 459 -11.70 -44.75 -20.80
C PRO A 459 -12.52 -46.04 -20.78
N ALA A 460 -12.21 -46.98 -21.68
CA ALA A 460 -12.79 -48.32 -21.61
C ALA A 460 -12.25 -49.05 -20.37
N SER A 461 -13.10 -49.29 -19.37
CA SER A 461 -12.75 -50.12 -18.21
C SER A 461 -12.76 -51.59 -18.62
N ALA A 462 -11.75 -52.38 -18.23
CA ALA A 462 -11.78 -53.82 -18.42
C ALA A 462 -12.91 -54.44 -17.59
N LEU A 463 -13.77 -55.25 -18.23
CA LEU A 463 -14.88 -55.93 -17.57
C LEU A 463 -14.37 -56.90 -16.50
N SER A 464 -14.86 -56.79 -15.27
CA SER A 464 -14.49 -57.69 -14.17
C SER A 464 -15.71 -58.20 -13.39
N VAL A 465 -15.59 -59.41 -12.83
CA VAL A 465 -16.65 -60.08 -12.08
C VAL A 465 -16.10 -60.63 -10.77
N GLN A 466 -16.74 -60.28 -9.65
CA GLN A 466 -16.39 -60.76 -8.31
C GLN A 466 -17.62 -61.38 -7.62
N GLY A 467 -17.44 -62.54 -6.98
CA GLY A 467 -18.53 -63.27 -6.31
C GLY A 467 -18.19 -64.73 -6.02
N ALA A 468 -19.06 -65.40 -5.26
CA ALA A 468 -18.87 -66.78 -4.83
C ALA A 468 -18.94 -67.76 -6.01
N ARG A 469 -17.90 -68.56 -6.22
CA ARG A 469 -17.76 -69.40 -7.44
C ARG A 469 -18.34 -70.81 -7.32
N TYR A 470 -19.28 -71.03 -6.40
CA TYR A 470 -19.96 -72.32 -6.26
C TYR A 470 -21.46 -72.15 -6.05
N VAL A 471 -22.23 -73.09 -6.59
CA VAL A 471 -23.69 -73.19 -6.44
C VAL A 471 -24.03 -74.64 -6.09
N ILE A 472 -25.04 -74.85 -5.24
CA ILE A 472 -25.48 -76.20 -4.84
C ILE A 472 -26.70 -76.60 -5.69
N ALA A 473 -26.64 -77.78 -6.30
CA ALA A 473 -27.78 -78.35 -7.05
C ALA A 473 -28.43 -79.51 -6.27
N GLY A 474 -29.72 -79.76 -6.53
CA GLY A 474 -30.48 -80.83 -5.89
C GLY A 474 -30.04 -82.25 -6.30
N ASP A 475 -30.29 -83.24 -5.44
CA ASP A 475 -30.17 -84.69 -5.72
C ASP A 475 -31.52 -85.22 -6.26
N ALA A 476 -31.48 -86.20 -7.18
CA ALA A 476 -32.61 -86.75 -7.93
C ALA A 476 -33.72 -87.39 -7.07
N THR A 477 -33.49 -87.61 -5.78
CA THR A 477 -34.47 -88.27 -4.90
C THR A 477 -35.35 -87.31 -4.10
N THR A 478 -35.10 -86.00 -4.13
CA THR A 478 -35.92 -84.97 -3.47
C THR A 478 -36.11 -83.81 -4.42
N ASP A 479 -37.29 -83.71 -5.01
CA ASP A 479 -37.72 -82.73 -6.02
C ASP A 479 -37.62 -81.29 -5.47
N GLY A 480 -36.40 -80.74 -5.45
CA GLY A 480 -36.13 -79.38 -4.96
C GLY A 480 -36.35 -79.13 -3.47
N THR A 481 -36.90 -80.08 -2.70
CA THR A 481 -37.38 -79.84 -1.33
C THR A 481 -36.59 -80.55 -0.21
N TYR A 482 -36.54 -79.97 1.00
CA TYR A 482 -36.05 -80.63 2.23
C TYR A 482 -37.21 -80.87 3.21
N PRO A 483 -37.48 -82.13 3.61
CA PRO A 483 -38.51 -82.42 4.61
C PRO A 483 -38.00 -82.12 6.02
N ILE A 484 -38.79 -81.39 6.79
CA ILE A 484 -38.62 -81.19 8.23
C ILE A 484 -39.82 -81.82 8.94
N GLU A 485 -39.55 -82.76 9.85
CA GLU A 485 -40.56 -83.35 10.73
C GLU A 485 -40.95 -82.32 11.80
N GLN A 486 -42.23 -81.98 11.82
CA GLN A 486 -42.82 -81.05 12.77
C GLN A 486 -43.08 -81.75 14.11
N ALA A 487 -43.32 -80.98 15.17
CA ALA A 487 -43.55 -81.51 16.51
C ALA A 487 -44.81 -82.40 16.62
N ASP A 488 -45.73 -82.33 15.64
CA ASP A 488 -46.91 -83.19 15.54
C ASP A 488 -46.67 -84.46 14.69
N GLY A 489 -45.44 -84.70 14.23
CA GLY A 489 -45.07 -85.83 13.37
C GLY A 489 -45.40 -85.63 11.89
N SER A 490 -45.91 -84.47 11.48
CA SER A 490 -46.13 -84.17 10.07
C SER A 490 -44.83 -83.73 9.37
N LEU A 491 -44.64 -84.13 8.11
CA LEU A 491 -43.49 -83.69 7.31
C LEU A 491 -43.86 -82.43 6.51
N ARG A 492 -43.11 -81.34 6.69
CA ARG A 492 -43.23 -80.11 5.87
C ARG A 492 -42.02 -79.98 4.95
N TYR A 493 -42.25 -79.74 3.66
CA TYR A 493 -41.23 -79.70 2.61
C TYR A 493 -40.89 -78.25 2.25
N TYR A 494 -39.59 -77.92 2.15
CA TYR A 494 -39.10 -76.57 1.81
C TYR A 494 -38.24 -76.58 0.54
N ASP A 495 -38.59 -75.77 -0.47
CA ASP A 495 -37.81 -75.62 -1.71
C ASP A 495 -36.43 -74.97 -1.45
N TYR A 496 -35.38 -75.48 -2.09
CA TYR A 496 -34.01 -74.97 -1.97
C TYR A 496 -33.43 -74.60 -3.33
N HIS A 497 -33.46 -73.31 -3.67
CA HIS A 497 -32.69 -72.76 -4.78
C HIS A 497 -31.38 -72.17 -4.23
N ALA A 498 -30.26 -72.87 -4.38
CA ALA A 498 -28.97 -72.26 -4.06
C ALA A 498 -28.66 -71.22 -5.14
N SER A 499 -28.59 -69.95 -4.75
CA SER A 499 -28.17 -68.86 -5.62
C SER A 499 -26.80 -68.33 -5.16
N ALA A 500 -25.98 -67.88 -6.10
CA ALA A 500 -24.75 -67.16 -5.81
C ALA A 500 -24.86 -65.74 -6.40
N GLU A 501 -24.55 -64.73 -5.59
CA GLU A 501 -24.52 -63.33 -6.01
C GLU A 501 -23.13 -62.98 -6.59
N PHE A 502 -23.14 -62.24 -7.69
CA PHE A 502 -21.97 -61.69 -8.33
C PHE A 502 -22.14 -60.19 -8.55
N THR A 503 -21.06 -59.46 -8.29
CA THR A 503 -20.92 -58.05 -8.65
C THR A 503 -20.11 -57.94 -9.94
N ILE A 504 -20.67 -57.24 -10.90
CA ILE A 504 -20.06 -56.91 -12.19
C ILE A 504 -19.55 -55.48 -12.10
N THR A 505 -18.32 -55.24 -12.55
CA THR A 505 -17.76 -53.90 -12.70
C THR A 505 -17.31 -53.67 -14.14
N GLY A 506 -17.74 -52.56 -14.73
CA GLY A 506 -17.51 -52.19 -16.12
C GLY A 506 -17.68 -50.69 -16.36
N THR A 507 -17.94 -50.28 -17.60
CA THR A 507 -18.14 -48.87 -17.93
C THR A 507 -19.37 -48.30 -17.19
N PRO A 508 -19.26 -47.13 -16.52
CA PRO A 508 -20.40 -46.47 -15.87
C PRO A 508 -21.62 -46.31 -16.78
N ASN A 509 -22.80 -46.64 -16.27
CA ASN A 509 -24.08 -46.63 -17.00
C ASN A 509 -24.16 -47.54 -18.24
N ALA A 510 -23.21 -48.46 -18.43
CA ALA A 510 -23.26 -49.40 -19.54
C ALA A 510 -24.22 -50.55 -19.27
N THR A 511 -24.68 -51.16 -20.37
CA THR A 511 -25.53 -52.34 -20.38
C THR A 511 -24.68 -53.58 -20.59
N VAL A 512 -24.76 -54.53 -19.66
CA VAL A 512 -23.99 -55.77 -19.67
C VAL A 512 -24.92 -56.98 -19.83
N GLU A 513 -24.57 -57.91 -20.71
CA GLU A 513 -25.28 -59.18 -20.93
C GLU A 513 -24.54 -60.32 -20.20
N VAL A 514 -25.25 -61.11 -19.41
CA VAL A 514 -24.72 -62.29 -18.70
C VAL A 514 -25.36 -63.55 -19.25
N TRP A 515 -24.56 -64.49 -19.76
CA TRP A 515 -24.98 -65.71 -20.45
C TRP A 515 -24.58 -66.96 -19.67
N THR A 516 -25.53 -67.84 -19.35
CA THR A 516 -25.30 -69.13 -18.67
C THR A 516 -25.14 -70.31 -19.64
N ASP A 517 -25.46 -70.12 -20.93
CA ASP A 517 -25.41 -71.13 -21.99
C ASP A 517 -24.73 -70.62 -23.27
N ASP A 518 -23.50 -70.08 -23.15
CA ASP A 518 -22.80 -69.49 -24.31
C ASP A 518 -22.81 -70.44 -25.54
N PRO A 519 -23.45 -70.05 -26.66
CA PRO A 519 -23.56 -70.90 -27.85
C PRO A 519 -22.20 -71.19 -28.51
N ASN A 520 -21.14 -70.47 -28.15
CA ASN A 520 -19.79 -70.64 -28.67
C ASN A 520 -18.95 -71.66 -27.86
N VAL A 521 -19.46 -72.20 -26.76
CA VAL A 521 -18.77 -73.17 -25.90
C VAL A 521 -19.66 -74.40 -25.70
N LEU A 522 -19.12 -75.61 -25.92
CA LEU A 522 -19.83 -76.86 -25.61
C LEU A 522 -20.04 -76.96 -24.09
N ASN A 523 -21.23 -76.57 -23.62
CA ASN A 523 -21.59 -76.55 -22.21
C ASN A 523 -22.34 -77.84 -21.81
N PRO A 524 -21.73 -78.78 -21.06
CA PRO A 524 -22.37 -80.05 -20.69
C PRO A 524 -23.50 -79.90 -19.64
N GLY A 525 -23.75 -78.69 -19.13
CA GLY A 525 -24.76 -78.40 -18.09
C GLY A 525 -25.76 -77.29 -18.45
N GLY A 526 -25.96 -76.98 -19.74
CA GLY A 526 -26.67 -75.77 -20.22
C GLY A 526 -28.14 -75.58 -19.79
N ASP A 527 -28.77 -76.57 -19.15
CA ASP A 527 -30.12 -76.45 -18.57
C ASP A 527 -30.12 -76.39 -17.03
N LEU A 528 -28.93 -76.40 -16.40
CA LEU A 528 -28.80 -76.48 -14.95
C LEU A 528 -28.83 -75.11 -14.26
N LEU A 529 -28.42 -74.05 -14.94
CA LEU A 529 -28.27 -72.70 -14.37
C LEU A 529 -29.08 -71.65 -15.13
N ILE A 530 -29.72 -70.75 -14.40
CA ILE A 530 -30.28 -69.50 -14.93
C ILE A 530 -29.64 -68.31 -14.22
N ALA A 531 -29.59 -67.17 -14.90
CA ALA A 531 -29.23 -65.90 -14.30
C ALA A 531 -30.50 -65.13 -13.91
N ARG A 532 -30.39 -64.32 -12.85
CA ARG A 532 -31.40 -63.37 -12.39
C ARG A 532 -30.75 -62.00 -12.24
N ASN A 533 -31.31 -60.96 -12.81
CA ASN A 533 -30.84 -59.58 -12.58
C ASN A 533 -31.54 -58.92 -11.39
N SER A 534 -31.09 -57.71 -11.03
CA SER A 534 -31.65 -56.90 -9.93
C SER A 534 -33.10 -56.46 -10.16
N ALA A 535 -33.57 -56.41 -11.41
CA ALA A 535 -34.96 -56.14 -11.75
C ALA A 535 -35.87 -57.38 -11.57
N GLY A 536 -35.29 -58.54 -11.27
CA GLY A 536 -36.03 -59.80 -11.08
C GLY A 536 -36.26 -60.60 -12.36
N GLU A 537 -35.76 -60.14 -13.50
CA GLU A 537 -35.80 -60.89 -14.75
C GLU A 537 -34.91 -62.13 -14.63
N THR A 538 -35.41 -63.27 -15.11
CA THR A 538 -34.71 -64.56 -15.05
C THR A 538 -34.62 -65.17 -16.44
N GLY A 539 -33.49 -65.81 -16.74
CA GLY A 539 -33.28 -66.44 -18.03
C GLY A 539 -31.87 -66.97 -18.20
N LYS A 540 -31.60 -67.62 -19.33
CA LYS A 540 -30.24 -68.06 -19.69
C LYS A 540 -29.35 -66.90 -20.14
N MET A 541 -29.98 -65.81 -20.59
CA MET A 541 -29.36 -64.50 -20.72
C MET A 541 -30.19 -63.48 -19.95
N VAL A 542 -29.51 -62.66 -19.15
CA VAL A 542 -30.12 -61.47 -18.52
C VAL A 542 -29.26 -60.26 -18.79
N THR A 543 -29.92 -59.10 -18.84
CA THR A 543 -29.26 -57.80 -18.96
C THR A 543 -29.11 -57.15 -17.60
N VAL A 544 -27.94 -56.61 -17.30
CA VAL A 544 -27.64 -55.87 -16.06
C VAL A 544 -27.25 -54.45 -16.44
N GLN A 545 -27.97 -53.47 -15.90
CA GLN A 545 -27.56 -52.08 -16.00
C GLN A 545 -26.58 -51.74 -14.89
N LEU A 546 -25.41 -51.21 -15.27
CA LEU A 546 -24.42 -50.71 -14.31
C LEU A 546 -24.83 -49.32 -13.83
N ASN A 547 -24.58 -49.01 -12.56
CA ASN A 547 -24.82 -47.68 -11.99
C ASN A 547 -23.77 -46.65 -12.49
N ASP A 548 -23.88 -45.43 -11.98
CA ASP A 548 -22.96 -44.31 -12.23
C ASP A 548 -21.51 -44.56 -11.73
N GLN A 549 -21.32 -45.55 -10.87
CA GLN A 549 -20.01 -46.05 -10.44
C GLN A 549 -19.52 -47.27 -11.26
N GLY A 550 -20.28 -47.70 -12.28
CA GLY A 550 -19.93 -48.84 -13.14
C GLY A 550 -20.16 -50.20 -12.48
N GLN A 551 -21.05 -50.32 -11.49
CA GLN A 551 -21.32 -51.54 -10.75
C GLN A 551 -22.75 -52.07 -10.97
N GLY A 552 -22.90 -53.39 -11.04
CA GLY A 552 -24.20 -54.06 -11.14
C GLY A 552 -24.19 -55.45 -10.51
N LYS A 553 -25.37 -55.99 -10.18
CA LYS A 553 -25.52 -57.30 -9.53
C LYS A 553 -26.25 -58.31 -10.41
N VAL A 554 -25.81 -59.56 -10.33
CA VAL A 554 -26.48 -60.71 -10.94
C VAL A 554 -26.44 -61.90 -9.97
N TRP A 555 -27.52 -62.68 -9.93
CA TRP A 555 -27.57 -63.94 -9.20
C TRP A 555 -27.59 -65.10 -10.18
N ILE A 556 -26.76 -66.11 -9.96
CA ILE A 556 -26.80 -67.36 -10.71
C ILE A 556 -27.47 -68.42 -9.85
N GLN A 557 -28.52 -69.04 -10.38
CA GLN A 557 -29.40 -69.96 -9.66
C GLN A 557 -29.38 -71.34 -10.32
N SER A 558 -29.34 -72.39 -9.49
CA SER A 558 -29.55 -73.77 -9.97
C SER A 558 -31.04 -74.07 -10.18
N GLN A 559 -31.37 -74.71 -11.31
CA GLN A 559 -32.74 -75.03 -11.74
C GLN A 559 -32.96 -76.53 -11.98
N GLY A 560 -31.94 -77.36 -11.81
CA GLY A 560 -32.03 -78.79 -12.11
C GLY A 560 -31.36 -79.68 -11.08
N VAL A 561 -31.44 -80.98 -11.40
CA VAL A 561 -30.93 -82.07 -10.59
C VAL A 561 -29.55 -82.47 -11.10
N LEU A 562 -28.58 -82.61 -10.20
CA LEU A 562 -27.23 -83.08 -10.51
C LEU A 562 -27.08 -84.55 -10.07
N ASN A 563 -26.33 -85.34 -10.82
CA ASN A 563 -26.00 -86.71 -10.40
C ASN A 563 -25.23 -86.65 -9.06
N PRO A 564 -25.64 -87.41 -8.02
CA PRO A 564 -25.05 -87.33 -6.68
C PRO A 564 -23.55 -87.63 -6.60
N ASN A 565 -22.94 -88.18 -7.66
CA ASN A 565 -21.51 -88.52 -7.72
C ASN A 565 -20.68 -87.60 -8.64
N MET A 566 -21.25 -86.52 -9.20
CA MET A 566 -20.53 -85.62 -10.11
C MET A 566 -20.72 -84.16 -9.69
N GLY A 567 -19.62 -83.43 -9.51
CA GLY A 567 -19.62 -81.96 -9.58
C GLY A 567 -19.28 -81.52 -11.01
N ILE A 568 -19.88 -80.44 -11.49
CA ILE A 568 -19.57 -79.87 -12.82
C ILE A 568 -19.09 -78.43 -12.68
N VAL A 569 -18.29 -77.96 -13.63
CA VAL A 569 -17.89 -76.56 -13.72
C VAL A 569 -18.52 -75.96 -14.96
N VAL A 570 -19.29 -74.88 -14.79
CA VAL A 570 -20.00 -74.20 -15.87
C VAL A 570 -19.35 -72.83 -16.11
N PRO A 571 -18.86 -72.55 -17.33
CA PRO A 571 -18.40 -71.21 -17.69
C PRO A 571 -19.60 -70.28 -17.93
N ILE A 572 -19.53 -69.07 -17.39
CA ILE A 572 -20.49 -67.99 -17.55
C ILE A 572 -19.81 -66.86 -18.33
N ALA A 573 -20.43 -66.42 -19.42
CA ALA A 573 -19.91 -65.33 -20.24
C ALA A 573 -20.57 -63.99 -19.87
N VAL A 574 -19.79 -62.92 -19.87
CA VAL A 574 -20.25 -61.57 -19.54
C VAL A 574 -19.72 -60.61 -20.61
N ARG A 575 -20.63 -59.88 -21.27
CA ARG A 575 -20.30 -59.00 -22.42
C ARG A 575 -20.91 -57.62 -22.25
N GLU A 576 -20.11 -56.57 -22.46
CA GLU A 576 -20.59 -55.18 -22.44
C GLU A 576 -21.00 -54.72 -23.84
N ARG A 577 -22.22 -54.18 -23.97
CA ARG A 577 -22.78 -53.79 -25.26
C ARG A 577 -22.39 -52.37 -25.65
N GLY A 578 -21.84 -52.21 -26.85
CA GLY A 578 -21.53 -50.93 -27.48
C GLY A 578 -22.39 -50.62 -28.70
N LEU A 579 -22.17 -49.45 -29.30
CA LEU A 579 -22.93 -48.96 -30.48
C LEU A 579 -22.70 -49.81 -31.75
N PHE A 580 -21.55 -50.50 -31.87
CA PHE A 580 -21.16 -51.27 -33.06
C PHE A 580 -20.74 -52.71 -32.77
N GLY A 581 -21.07 -53.26 -31.60
CA GLY A 581 -20.66 -54.60 -31.18
C GLY A 581 -20.47 -54.68 -29.66
N TYR A 582 -19.70 -55.68 -29.19
CA TYR A 582 -19.32 -55.77 -27.79
C TYR A 582 -18.05 -54.93 -27.53
N ASN A 583 -18.11 -54.03 -26.55
CA ASN A 583 -16.98 -53.17 -26.16
C ASN A 583 -15.94 -53.92 -25.33
N ALA A 584 -16.38 -54.91 -24.55
CA ALA A 584 -15.54 -55.76 -23.70
C ALA A 584 -16.24 -57.10 -23.43
N GLU A 585 -15.44 -58.16 -23.21
CA GLU A 585 -15.92 -59.51 -22.89
C GLU A 585 -15.03 -60.17 -21.83
N THR A 586 -15.64 -60.91 -20.91
CA THR A 586 -14.95 -61.75 -19.92
C THR A 586 -15.77 -63.01 -19.63
N SER A 587 -15.16 -63.99 -18.98
CA SER A 587 -15.85 -65.21 -18.55
C SER A 587 -15.36 -65.66 -17.18
N PHE A 588 -16.22 -66.34 -16.44
CA PHE A 588 -15.86 -66.92 -15.15
C PHE A 588 -16.51 -68.29 -14.96
N ASN A 589 -15.88 -69.15 -14.16
CA ASN A 589 -16.34 -70.50 -13.92
C ASN A 589 -17.10 -70.59 -12.59
N ILE A 590 -18.24 -71.27 -12.61
CA ILE A 590 -19.01 -71.66 -11.41
C ILE A 590 -18.96 -73.17 -11.26
N ALA A 591 -18.56 -73.64 -10.07
CA ALA A 591 -18.64 -75.04 -9.70
C ALA A 591 -20.02 -75.37 -9.14
N VAL A 592 -20.71 -76.35 -9.73
CA VAL A 592 -22.00 -76.86 -9.26
C VAL A 592 -21.79 -78.21 -8.55
N GLN A 593 -22.20 -78.31 -7.29
CA GLN A 593 -21.94 -79.45 -6.41
C GLN A 593 -23.22 -80.12 -5.89
N PRO A 594 -23.26 -81.46 -5.69
CA PRO A 594 -24.43 -82.17 -5.17
C PRO A 594 -24.54 -82.11 -3.62
N LYS A 595 -25.78 -82.12 -3.12
CA LYS A 595 -26.18 -81.95 -1.70
C LYS A 595 -25.49 -82.88 -0.67
N ARG A 596 -25.19 -84.14 -1.02
CA ARG A 596 -24.66 -85.15 -0.07
C ARG A 596 -23.31 -84.78 0.57
N VAL A 597 -22.50 -83.96 -0.11
CA VAL A 597 -21.17 -83.57 0.37
C VAL A 597 -21.26 -82.62 1.58
N ILE A 598 -22.33 -81.83 1.70
CA ILE A 598 -22.51 -80.82 2.76
C ILE A 598 -23.44 -81.34 3.89
N ALA A 599 -24.38 -82.23 3.57
CA ALA A 599 -25.31 -82.81 4.54
C ALA A 599 -24.63 -83.54 5.71
N GLY A 600 -23.44 -84.13 5.51
CA GLY A 600 -22.65 -84.75 6.57
C GLY A 600 -22.10 -83.77 7.62
N THR A 601 -21.98 -82.48 7.28
CA THR A 601 -21.48 -81.42 8.17
C THR A 601 -22.63 -80.74 8.93
N LEU A 602 -23.83 -80.67 8.35
CA LEU A 602 -25.03 -80.10 8.97
C LEU A 602 -25.72 -81.04 9.98
N ASP A 603 -25.63 -82.37 9.84
CA ASP A 603 -26.12 -83.35 10.82
C ASP A 603 -25.44 -83.23 12.20
N PHE A 604 -24.21 -82.69 12.23
CA PHE A 604 -23.47 -82.40 13.47
C PHE A 604 -24.00 -81.15 14.20
N VAL A 605 -24.49 -80.15 13.46
CA VAL A 605 -25.00 -78.87 14.01
C VAL A 605 -26.47 -78.98 14.40
N GLY A 606 -27.28 -79.74 13.65
CA GLY A 606 -28.71 -79.93 13.92
C GLY A 606 -29.03 -80.68 15.22
N LYS A 607 -28.07 -81.38 15.84
CA LYS A 607 -28.24 -82.10 17.12
C LYS A 607 -28.05 -81.21 18.38
N LEU A 608 -27.75 -79.92 18.24
CA LEU A 608 -27.46 -79.01 19.36
C LEU A 608 -28.60 -78.05 19.78
N GLY A 609 -29.79 -78.11 19.18
CA GLY A 609 -31.03 -77.71 19.87
C GLY A 609 -31.99 -76.73 19.17
N TRP A 610 -33.21 -77.25 18.90
CA TRP A 610 -34.58 -76.68 18.97
C TRP A 610 -34.91 -75.35 18.23
N GLY A 611 -35.95 -75.18 17.40
CA GLY A 611 -37.12 -75.98 17.02
C GLY A 611 -38.47 -75.40 17.51
N ALA A 612 -39.05 -74.38 16.84
CA ALA A 612 -40.50 -74.24 16.51
C ALA A 612 -40.85 -72.85 15.88
N ILE A 613 -41.18 -72.76 14.58
CA ILE A 613 -42.52 -72.64 13.92
C ILE A 613 -43.11 -71.21 14.01
N ALA A 614 -42.96 -70.33 13.00
CA ALA A 614 -43.65 -70.19 11.70
C ALA A 614 -44.82 -69.17 11.71
N GLY A 615 -44.62 -68.06 10.97
CA GLY A 615 -45.61 -67.08 10.51
C GLY A 615 -45.02 -66.32 9.31
N GLU A 616 -45.82 -66.10 8.27
CA GLU A 616 -45.38 -65.88 6.88
C GLU A 616 -45.06 -64.41 6.53
N GLY A 617 -43.80 -64.10 6.20
CA GLY A 617 -43.31 -62.82 5.65
C GLY A 617 -41.81 -62.89 5.32
N ASN A 618 -41.37 -62.47 4.13
CA ASN A 618 -40.10 -62.87 3.50
C ASN A 618 -39.06 -61.74 3.34
N SER A 619 -38.40 -61.33 4.42
CA SER A 619 -37.10 -60.62 4.37
C SER A 619 -36.21 -60.97 5.57
N ALA A 620 -34.87 -60.92 5.39
CA ALA A 620 -33.92 -61.11 6.50
C ALA A 620 -34.05 -59.99 7.55
N GLU A 621 -34.61 -58.84 7.18
CA GLU A 621 -35.01 -57.77 8.09
C GLU A 621 -36.29 -58.07 8.92
N GLU A 622 -37.26 -58.84 8.42
CA GLU A 622 -38.47 -59.24 9.20
C GLU A 622 -38.20 -60.40 10.17
N ILE A 623 -37.24 -61.28 9.88
CA ILE A 623 -36.75 -62.28 10.85
C ILE A 623 -36.04 -61.59 12.04
N ALA A 624 -35.44 -60.42 11.81
CA ALA A 624 -34.91 -59.57 12.86
C ALA A 624 -36.01 -58.70 13.54
N GLY A 625 -37.15 -58.50 12.87
CA GLY A 625 -38.29 -57.72 13.33
C GLY A 625 -39.23 -58.47 14.30
N ASP A 626 -39.48 -59.76 14.09
CA ASP A 626 -40.35 -60.57 14.97
C ASP A 626 -39.64 -61.16 16.19
N LEU A 627 -38.33 -60.94 16.32
CA LEU A 627 -37.62 -61.16 17.57
C LEU A 627 -37.78 -60.01 18.57
N ALA A 628 -38.68 -59.07 18.31
CA ALA A 628 -38.99 -57.96 19.20
C ALA A 628 -40.39 -58.13 19.82
N PHE A 629 -40.39 -58.55 21.08
CA PHE A 629 -41.43 -58.39 22.10
C PHE A 629 -42.53 -59.45 22.23
N SER A 630 -42.31 -60.35 23.20
CA SER A 630 -43.35 -60.56 24.21
C SER A 630 -42.78 -60.56 25.64
N MET A 631 -42.83 -59.38 26.25
CA MET A 631 -43.01 -59.11 27.69
C MET A 631 -41.78 -59.05 28.63
N ILE A 632 -41.22 -57.82 28.77
CA ILE A 632 -40.55 -57.17 29.94
C ILE A 632 -39.14 -57.69 30.39
N PRO A 633 -38.31 -56.94 31.18
CA PRO A 633 -37.18 -56.06 30.78
C PRO A 633 -35.78 -56.51 31.29
N VAL A 634 -34.69 -56.09 30.63
CA VAL A 634 -33.34 -55.70 31.15
C VAL A 634 -32.37 -55.77 29.95
N VAL A 635 -31.86 -54.61 29.53
CA VAL A 635 -31.15 -54.38 28.26
C VAL A 635 -29.71 -53.98 28.57
N GLY A 636 -28.76 -54.88 28.35
CA GLY A 636 -27.32 -54.66 28.61
C GLY A 636 -26.45 -55.73 27.93
N VAL A 637 -26.18 -56.85 28.60
CA VAL A 637 -25.36 -58.00 28.12
C VAL A 637 -25.61 -58.44 26.67
N TYR A 638 -26.87 -58.40 26.20
CA TYR A 638 -27.23 -58.92 24.88
C TYR A 638 -26.91 -57.98 23.70
N SER A 639 -26.69 -56.68 23.92
CA SER A 639 -26.18 -55.81 22.83
C SER A 639 -24.73 -56.12 22.51
N ASP A 640 -23.94 -56.46 23.53
CA ASP A 640 -22.49 -56.60 23.41
C ASP A 640 -22.11 -57.95 22.80
N ILE A 641 -22.80 -59.04 23.16
CA ILE A 641 -22.66 -60.34 22.49
C ILE A 641 -23.09 -60.26 21.01
N ARG A 642 -24.15 -59.48 20.72
CA ARG A 642 -24.64 -59.24 19.37
C ARG A 642 -23.64 -58.43 18.53
N ASP A 643 -22.96 -57.46 19.12
CA ASP A 643 -22.00 -56.62 18.40
C ASP A 643 -20.62 -57.32 18.24
N MET A 644 -20.22 -58.22 19.17
CA MET A 644 -19.11 -59.16 18.97
C MET A 644 -19.32 -60.11 17.78
N GLY A 645 -20.53 -60.69 17.66
CA GLY A 645 -20.86 -61.61 16.56
C GLY A 645 -20.85 -60.93 15.18
N LYS A 646 -21.27 -59.66 15.11
CA LYS A 646 -21.26 -58.86 13.87
C LYS A 646 -19.85 -58.52 13.40
N GLU A 647 -18.92 -58.22 14.31
CA GLU A 647 -17.53 -57.90 13.95
C GLU A 647 -16.72 -59.16 13.59
N LEU A 648 -17.00 -60.32 14.19
CA LEU A 648 -16.38 -61.60 13.81
C LEU A 648 -16.85 -62.12 12.45
N ALA A 649 -18.11 -61.88 12.07
CA ALA A 649 -18.65 -62.28 10.77
C ALA A 649 -17.94 -61.60 9.59
N LYS A 650 -17.26 -60.45 9.82
CA LYS A 650 -16.49 -59.71 8.81
C LYS A 650 -15.16 -60.36 8.43
N LEU A 651 -14.67 -61.33 9.20
CA LEU A 651 -13.44 -62.10 8.91
C LEU A 651 -13.64 -63.21 7.86
N TRP A 652 -14.85 -63.39 7.32
CA TRP A 652 -15.10 -64.31 6.20
C TRP A 652 -14.54 -63.73 4.89
N PRO A 653 -13.96 -64.54 3.98
CA PRO A 653 -13.40 -64.05 2.72
C PRO A 653 -14.39 -63.21 1.90
N GLY A 654 -14.05 -61.93 1.71
CA GLY A 654 -14.87 -60.93 1.01
C GLY A 654 -15.59 -59.92 1.92
N GLY A 655 -15.47 -60.04 3.24
CA GLY A 655 -15.97 -59.05 4.20
C GLY A 655 -15.02 -57.86 4.41
N GLU A 656 -15.55 -56.77 5.00
CA GLU A 656 -14.77 -55.60 5.39
C GLU A 656 -13.81 -55.89 6.56
N SER A 657 -12.81 -55.03 6.79
CA SER A 657 -11.97 -55.13 7.99
C SER A 657 -12.81 -54.92 9.27
N PRO A 658 -12.71 -55.80 10.29
CA PRO A 658 -13.45 -55.64 11.55
C PRO A 658 -13.16 -54.32 12.24
N ASN A 659 -14.15 -53.73 12.89
CA ASN A 659 -13.95 -52.61 13.81
C ASN A 659 -13.50 -53.17 15.17
N TRP A 660 -12.18 -53.22 15.34
CA TRP A 660 -11.53 -53.76 16.53
C TRP A 660 -11.80 -52.94 17.81
N VAL A 661 -12.23 -51.67 17.67
CA VAL A 661 -12.64 -50.81 18.78
C VAL A 661 -14.02 -51.24 19.28
N THR A 662 -14.97 -51.47 18.38
CA THR A 662 -16.32 -51.98 18.71
C THR A 662 -16.27 -53.41 19.25
N PHE A 663 -15.45 -54.28 18.65
CA PHE A 663 -15.19 -55.63 19.18
C PHE A 663 -14.52 -55.58 20.57
N GLY A 664 -13.58 -54.65 20.78
CA GLY A 664 -12.89 -54.45 22.06
C GLY A 664 -13.80 -53.91 23.19
N PHE A 665 -14.69 -52.96 22.90
CA PHE A 665 -15.68 -52.46 23.87
C PHE A 665 -16.76 -53.50 24.18
N ALA A 666 -17.21 -54.26 23.18
CA ALA A 666 -18.17 -55.34 23.36
C ALA A 666 -17.58 -56.53 24.15
N ALA A 667 -16.32 -56.89 23.89
CA ALA A 667 -15.58 -57.88 24.68
C ALA A 667 -15.31 -57.39 26.12
N ALA A 668 -15.02 -56.10 26.31
CA ALA A 668 -14.84 -55.50 27.63
C ALA A 668 -16.15 -55.40 28.43
N GLY A 669 -17.30 -55.18 27.77
CA GLY A 669 -18.64 -55.24 28.38
C GLY A 669 -19.01 -56.64 28.85
N VAL A 670 -18.74 -57.66 28.02
CA VAL A 670 -18.92 -59.08 28.38
C VAL A 670 -17.99 -59.52 29.52
N VAL A 671 -16.74 -59.03 29.55
CA VAL A 671 -15.77 -59.34 30.62
C VAL A 671 -16.08 -58.57 31.91
N GLY A 672 -16.54 -57.33 31.81
CA GLY A 672 -16.88 -56.45 32.93
C GLY A 672 -18.13 -56.88 33.72
N GLU A 673 -19.08 -57.56 33.07
CA GLU A 673 -20.29 -58.08 33.74
C GLU A 673 -20.14 -59.51 34.28
N PHE A 674 -19.08 -60.26 33.92
CA PHE A 674 -18.93 -61.67 34.34
C PHE A 674 -17.77 -61.99 35.30
N PHE A 675 -16.71 -61.19 35.44
CA PHE A 675 -15.57 -61.56 36.30
C PHE A 675 -14.89 -60.37 37.02
N GLY A 676 -14.90 -60.39 38.35
CA GLY A 676 -14.09 -59.54 39.23
C GLY A 676 -12.59 -59.92 39.24
N PRO A 677 -11.74 -59.16 39.96
CA PRO A 677 -10.32 -59.01 39.68
C PRO A 677 -9.47 -60.19 40.22
N GLY A 678 -8.54 -60.69 39.42
CA GLY A 678 -7.61 -61.75 39.86
C GLY A 678 -6.56 -62.13 38.83
N ASP A 679 -5.46 -61.37 38.83
CA ASP A 679 -4.05 -61.75 38.61
C ASP A 679 -3.67 -62.97 37.72
N LEU A 680 -4.20 -63.03 36.50
CA LEU A 680 -3.59 -63.75 35.37
C LEU A 680 -3.40 -62.81 34.16
N VAL A 681 -3.14 -61.53 34.44
CA VAL A 681 -3.02 -60.46 33.44
C VAL A 681 -1.58 -60.30 32.92
N PHE A 682 -0.59 -60.89 33.60
CA PHE A 682 0.82 -60.61 33.30
C PHE A 682 1.38 -61.35 32.06
N ASP A 683 0.78 -62.48 31.63
CA ASP A 683 1.26 -63.24 30.46
C ASP A 683 0.40 -63.08 29.18
N ILE A 684 -0.89 -62.75 29.30
CA ILE A 684 -1.75 -62.44 28.14
C ILE A 684 -1.57 -60.98 27.69
N GLY A 685 -1.37 -60.05 28.64
CA GLY A 685 -1.08 -58.64 28.35
C GLY A 685 0.22 -58.43 27.57
N LYS A 686 1.22 -59.31 27.74
CA LYS A 686 2.50 -59.24 27.02
C LYS A 686 2.41 -59.66 25.55
N GLN A 687 1.48 -60.56 25.20
CA GLN A 687 1.21 -60.97 23.82
C GLN A 687 0.34 -59.93 23.09
N LEU A 688 -0.63 -59.33 23.77
CA LEU A 688 -1.49 -58.26 23.23
C LEU A 688 -0.77 -56.91 23.08
N ALA A 689 0.17 -56.55 23.95
CA ALA A 689 0.95 -55.30 23.83
C ALA A 689 1.86 -55.26 22.58
N LYS A 690 2.25 -56.41 22.02
CA LYS A 690 3.00 -56.46 20.75
C LYS A 690 2.13 -56.20 19.52
N VAL A 691 0.83 -56.48 19.60
CA VAL A 691 -0.13 -56.26 18.51
C VAL A 691 -0.68 -54.82 18.53
N VAL A 692 -0.66 -54.17 19.70
CA VAL A 692 -1.20 -52.80 19.91
C VAL A 692 -0.16 -51.68 19.67
N ALA A 693 1.12 -51.99 19.43
CA ALA A 693 2.16 -50.98 19.17
C ALA A 693 2.15 -50.37 17.75
N MET A 694 1.16 -50.66 16.90
CA MET A 694 1.00 -50.04 15.59
C MET A 694 -0.36 -49.36 15.48
N THR A 695 -0.34 -48.03 15.38
CA THR A 695 -1.44 -47.07 15.13
C THR A 695 -2.15 -46.50 16.37
N ALA A 696 -1.93 -45.21 16.59
CA ALA A 696 -2.18 -44.48 17.83
C ALA A 696 -3.23 -43.35 17.65
N PRO A 697 -4.52 -43.64 17.81
CA PRO A 697 -5.44 -42.61 18.31
C PRO A 697 -6.48 -43.11 19.34
N VAL A 698 -6.24 -44.23 20.02
CA VAL A 698 -7.14 -44.80 21.07
C VAL A 698 -6.87 -44.23 22.49
N TRP A 699 -5.74 -43.57 22.71
CA TRP A 699 -5.33 -43.09 24.04
C TRP A 699 -6.22 -41.97 24.62
N LEU A 700 -6.87 -41.17 23.78
CA LEU A 700 -7.66 -40.02 24.21
C LEU A 700 -9.08 -40.38 24.71
N TYR A 701 -9.62 -41.55 24.31
CA TYR A 701 -10.90 -42.05 24.84
C TYR A 701 -10.74 -42.79 26.18
N PHE A 702 -9.56 -43.38 26.41
CA PHE A 702 -9.24 -44.15 27.62
C PHE A 702 -9.11 -43.27 28.89
N LEU A 703 -8.64 -42.02 28.73
CA LEU A 703 -8.60 -41.02 29.83
C LEU A 703 -9.99 -40.60 30.31
N LYS A 704 -11.01 -40.69 29.44
CA LYS A 704 -12.38 -40.28 29.75
C LYS A 704 -13.11 -41.34 30.59
N PHE A 705 -12.79 -42.63 30.37
CA PHE A 705 -13.35 -43.77 31.11
C PHE A 705 -12.67 -44.00 32.48
N ALA A 706 -11.38 -43.65 32.62
CA ALA A 706 -10.67 -43.67 33.90
C ALA A 706 -11.30 -42.75 34.97
N LYS A 707 -12.12 -41.78 34.55
CA LYS A 707 -12.85 -40.85 35.43
C LYS A 707 -14.11 -41.47 36.06
N GLU A 708 -14.65 -42.55 35.49
CA GLU A 708 -15.92 -43.16 35.95
C GLU A 708 -15.72 -44.42 36.80
N ALA A 709 -14.52 -45.02 36.84
CA ALA A 709 -14.25 -46.29 37.52
C ALA A 709 -13.56 -46.18 38.91
N ASN A 710 -13.57 -45.00 39.54
CA ASN A 710 -13.06 -44.74 40.90
C ASN A 710 -11.69 -45.38 41.24
N LEU A 711 -10.68 -45.07 40.43
CA LEU A 711 -9.28 -45.30 40.78
C LEU A 711 -8.86 -44.20 41.77
N SER A 712 -8.61 -44.58 43.03
CA SER A 712 -8.41 -43.72 44.21
C SER A 712 -7.18 -42.79 44.21
N LYS A 713 -6.61 -42.47 43.04
CA LYS A 713 -5.62 -41.40 42.85
C LYS A 713 -6.19 -40.16 42.13
N LEU A 714 -7.48 -40.17 41.77
CA LEU A 714 -8.17 -39.05 41.10
C LEU A 714 -8.99 -38.16 42.07
N GLU A 715 -9.28 -38.62 43.29
CA GLU A 715 -9.97 -37.82 44.33
C GLU A 715 -9.09 -36.71 44.92
N GLU A 716 -7.76 -36.89 44.97
CA GLU A 716 -6.82 -35.83 45.40
C GLU A 716 -6.83 -34.61 44.46
N ALA A 717 -7.08 -34.83 43.17
CA ALA A 717 -7.23 -33.75 42.17
C ALA A 717 -8.62 -33.09 42.21
N ALA A 718 -9.68 -33.85 42.56
CA ALA A 718 -11.04 -33.34 42.68
C ALA A 718 -11.26 -32.50 43.95
N ASP A 719 -10.59 -32.85 45.07
CA ASP A 719 -10.64 -32.08 46.31
C ASP A 719 -9.85 -30.76 46.22
N LEU A 720 -8.79 -30.71 45.39
CA LEU A 720 -8.13 -29.45 45.02
C LEU A 720 -9.10 -28.52 44.26
N LEU A 721 -9.85 -29.06 43.29
CA LEU A 721 -10.81 -28.26 42.51
C LEU A 721 -11.99 -27.74 43.35
N ARG A 722 -12.51 -28.55 44.29
CA ARG A 722 -13.59 -28.11 45.21
C ARG A 722 -13.14 -27.02 46.17
N LYS A 723 -11.87 -27.05 46.59
CA LYS A 723 -11.27 -26.03 47.46
C LYS A 723 -11.12 -24.68 46.75
N TYR A 724 -10.93 -24.66 45.43
CA TYR A 724 -10.85 -23.44 44.61
C TYR A 724 -12.23 -22.84 44.26
N VAL A 725 -13.29 -23.65 44.16
CA VAL A 725 -14.64 -23.16 43.77
C VAL A 725 -15.43 -22.55 44.94
N ALA A 726 -15.07 -22.85 46.19
CA ALA A 726 -15.75 -22.35 47.39
C ALA A 726 -15.12 -21.07 47.99
N ASP A 727 -14.05 -20.55 47.40
CA ASP A 727 -13.39 -19.33 47.86
C ASP A 727 -14.15 -18.10 47.35
N ALA A 728 -14.63 -17.28 48.30
CA ALA A 728 -15.42 -16.08 48.01
C ALA A 728 -14.61 -15.03 47.22
N ASP A 729 -13.28 -15.03 47.32
CA ASP A 729 -12.42 -14.12 46.57
C ASP A 729 -12.22 -14.60 45.12
N PHE A 730 -12.25 -15.91 44.86
CA PHE A 730 -12.21 -16.46 43.49
C PHE A 730 -13.51 -16.15 42.71
N ARG A 731 -14.67 -16.19 43.40
CA ARG A 731 -15.96 -15.77 42.80
C ARG A 731 -15.98 -14.28 42.43
N ARG A 732 -15.36 -13.41 43.25
CA ARG A 732 -15.27 -11.96 42.97
C ARG A 732 -14.44 -11.65 41.72
N ILE A 733 -13.44 -12.48 41.41
CA ILE A 733 -12.60 -12.37 40.21
C ILE A 733 -13.35 -12.83 38.96
N VAL A 734 -14.14 -13.91 39.05
CA VAL A 734 -14.93 -14.42 37.92
C VAL A 734 -16.09 -13.48 37.56
N ASP A 735 -16.81 -12.95 38.55
CA ASP A 735 -17.93 -12.03 38.29
C ASP A 735 -17.44 -10.63 37.82
N GLY A 736 -16.22 -10.22 38.19
CA GLY A 736 -15.58 -9.02 37.64
C GLY A 736 -15.04 -9.19 36.21
N GLY A 737 -14.92 -10.43 35.72
CA GLY A 737 -14.50 -10.75 34.35
C GLY A 737 -15.61 -10.66 33.29
N LEU A 738 -16.84 -10.30 33.69
CA LEU A 738 -17.97 -10.07 32.78
C LEU A 738 -18.49 -8.62 32.79
N ASP A 739 -17.80 -7.70 33.46
CA ASP A 739 -18.04 -6.25 33.29
C ASP A 739 -17.25 -5.76 32.06
N PRO A 740 -17.89 -5.14 31.05
CA PRO A 740 -17.23 -4.70 29.82
C PRO A 740 -16.21 -3.55 29.99
N ASN A 741 -15.85 -3.15 31.21
CA ASN A 741 -14.80 -2.14 31.47
C ASN A 741 -13.79 -2.63 32.55
N PRO A 742 -12.61 -3.14 32.17
CA PRO A 742 -11.65 -3.74 33.11
C PRO A 742 -10.77 -2.74 33.88
N GLY A 743 -10.92 -1.43 33.68
CA GLY A 743 -10.07 -0.40 34.30
C GLY A 743 -10.22 -0.18 35.81
N ARG A 744 -10.80 -1.13 36.57
CA ARG A 744 -11.18 -0.92 37.98
C ARG A 744 -10.78 -2.03 38.96
N LEU A 745 -9.81 -2.88 38.61
CA LEU A 745 -9.41 -4.03 39.46
C LEU A 745 -8.07 -3.89 40.21
N VAL A 746 -7.37 -2.75 40.20
CA VAL A 746 -6.10 -2.62 40.92
C VAL A 746 -5.93 -1.26 41.59
N ASP A 747 -6.80 -0.94 42.55
CA ASP A 747 -6.70 0.35 43.25
C ASP A 747 -5.74 0.34 44.45
N ASN A 748 -5.37 -0.81 45.05
CA ASN A 748 -4.51 -0.80 46.24
C ASN A 748 -3.37 -1.85 46.25
N VAL A 749 -2.23 -1.43 46.83
CA VAL A 749 -0.94 -2.15 46.94
C VAL A 749 -1.06 -3.52 47.63
N GLU A 750 -2.07 -3.71 48.49
CA GLU A 750 -2.26 -4.92 49.30
C GLU A 750 -2.78 -6.14 48.50
N ASP A 751 -3.47 -5.93 47.38
CA ASP A 751 -3.92 -7.00 46.48
C ASP A 751 -2.78 -7.44 45.52
N THR A 752 -1.80 -6.56 45.30
CA THR A 752 -0.64 -6.82 44.43
C THR A 752 0.34 -7.79 45.10
N ASP A 753 0.56 -7.66 46.40
CA ASP A 753 1.49 -8.50 47.18
C ASP A 753 0.95 -9.94 47.39
N LYS A 754 -0.39 -10.09 47.37
CA LYS A 754 -1.07 -11.38 47.40
C LYS A 754 -0.99 -12.09 46.04
N LEU A 755 -1.10 -11.35 44.93
CA LEU A 755 -0.91 -11.88 43.58
C LEU A 755 0.51 -12.43 43.37
N VAL A 756 1.53 -11.75 43.91
CA VAL A 756 2.94 -12.19 43.85
C VAL A 756 3.16 -13.51 44.61
N LYS A 757 2.48 -13.74 45.73
CA LYS A 757 2.56 -15.02 46.47
C LYS A 757 1.86 -16.18 45.76
N VAL A 758 0.78 -15.90 45.03
CA VAL A 758 0.05 -16.91 44.24
C VAL A 758 0.87 -17.32 43.01
N VAL A 759 1.46 -16.35 42.29
CA VAL A 759 2.27 -16.62 41.08
C VAL A 759 3.56 -17.38 41.39
N LYS A 760 4.19 -17.15 42.56
CA LYS A 760 5.37 -17.93 43.00
C LYS A 760 5.08 -19.40 43.30
N GLY A 761 3.81 -19.80 43.40
CA GLY A 761 3.39 -21.20 43.63
C GLY A 761 2.80 -21.91 42.40
N LEU A 762 2.65 -21.21 41.27
CA LEU A 762 2.09 -21.76 40.03
C LEU A 762 3.17 -22.33 39.13
N ASP A 763 2.82 -23.36 38.35
CA ASP A 763 3.72 -23.87 37.33
C ASP A 763 3.88 -22.85 36.18
N PRO A 764 5.02 -22.86 35.48
CA PRO A 764 5.38 -21.81 34.51
C PRO A 764 4.38 -21.63 33.37
N ASP A 765 3.68 -22.67 32.96
CA ASP A 765 2.75 -22.63 31.83
C ASP A 765 1.44 -21.96 32.24
N THR A 766 0.97 -22.22 33.46
CA THR A 766 -0.21 -21.56 34.05
C THR A 766 0.06 -20.09 34.35
N ALA A 767 1.27 -19.74 34.81
CA ALA A 767 1.68 -18.36 35.00
C ALA A 767 1.70 -17.60 33.66
N ALA A 768 2.19 -18.21 32.59
CA ALA A 768 2.24 -17.63 31.25
C ALA A 768 0.85 -17.32 30.68
N ASP A 769 -0.14 -18.20 30.88
CA ASP A 769 -1.51 -17.99 30.40
C ASP A 769 -2.25 -16.88 31.15
N MET A 770 -1.95 -16.70 32.45
CA MET A 770 -2.44 -15.54 33.20
C MET A 770 -1.82 -14.23 32.72
N PHE A 771 -0.51 -14.21 32.41
CA PHE A 771 0.16 -13.02 31.87
C PHE A 771 -0.32 -12.62 30.47
N LYS A 772 -0.70 -13.60 29.63
CA LYS A 772 -1.33 -13.34 28.32
C LYS A 772 -2.61 -12.51 28.41
N ARG A 773 -3.31 -12.53 29.55
CA ARG A 773 -4.60 -11.83 29.74
C ARG A 773 -4.48 -10.43 30.35
N VAL A 774 -3.30 -10.05 30.86
CA VAL A 774 -3.04 -8.75 31.51
C VAL A 774 -2.26 -7.78 30.61
N ALA A 775 -1.75 -8.27 29.47
CA ALA A 775 -0.75 -7.60 28.62
C ALA A 775 -1.21 -6.35 27.85
N ASP A 776 -2.47 -5.92 27.97
CA ASP A 776 -3.00 -4.74 27.27
C ASP A 776 -2.99 -3.45 28.12
N ASP A 777 -2.56 -3.49 29.40
CA ASP A 777 -2.43 -2.30 30.28
C ASP A 777 -0.95 -1.90 30.55
N PRO A 778 -0.50 -0.69 30.16
CA PRO A 778 0.88 -0.22 30.36
C PRO A 778 1.35 -0.10 31.82
N ILE A 779 0.45 0.20 32.77
CA ILE A 779 0.80 0.34 34.20
C ILE A 779 0.97 -1.04 34.85
N ALA A 780 0.17 -2.02 34.42
CA ALA A 780 0.31 -3.42 34.82
C ALA A 780 1.61 -4.05 34.27
N ALA A 781 1.96 -3.77 33.01
CA ALA A 781 3.18 -4.27 32.39
C ALA A 781 4.48 -3.83 33.10
N ARG A 782 4.55 -2.57 33.57
CA ARG A 782 5.70 -2.05 34.36
C ARG A 782 5.87 -2.80 35.70
N ARG A 783 4.78 -3.22 36.34
CA ARG A 783 4.77 -3.92 37.65
C ARG A 783 5.03 -5.43 37.53
N VAL A 784 4.60 -6.04 36.42
CA VAL A 784 4.93 -7.43 36.05
C VAL A 784 6.43 -7.60 35.75
N LEU A 785 7.07 -6.56 35.21
CA LEU A 785 8.51 -6.54 34.91
C LEU A 785 9.40 -6.66 36.16
N ASP A 786 8.97 -6.10 37.29
CA ASP A 786 9.70 -6.20 38.57
C ASP A 786 9.59 -7.61 39.18
N VAL A 787 8.46 -8.31 38.99
CA VAL A 787 8.24 -9.69 39.44
C VAL A 787 9.05 -10.71 38.63
N LEU A 788 9.17 -10.49 37.31
CA LEU A 788 9.87 -11.40 36.39
C LEU A 788 11.41 -11.30 36.48
N SER A 789 11.94 -10.25 37.11
CA SER A 789 13.40 -10.07 37.31
C SER A 789 14.05 -11.13 38.23
N ASP A 790 13.24 -11.79 39.07
CA ASP A 790 13.64 -12.81 40.06
C ASP A 790 13.53 -14.27 39.56
N VAL A 791 13.10 -14.51 38.31
CA VAL A 791 12.82 -15.87 37.80
C VAL A 791 14.09 -16.52 37.21
N SER A 792 14.25 -17.84 37.43
CA SER A 792 15.45 -18.58 37.00
C SER A 792 15.65 -18.60 35.47
N PRO A 793 16.89 -18.63 34.96
CA PRO A 793 17.18 -18.63 33.52
C PRO A 793 16.49 -19.74 32.73
N ASP A 794 16.29 -20.91 33.34
CA ASP A 794 15.69 -22.08 32.70
C ASP A 794 14.18 -21.88 32.46
N THR A 795 13.49 -21.17 33.36
CA THR A 795 12.07 -20.81 33.20
C THR A 795 11.89 -19.75 32.10
N LEU A 796 12.84 -18.84 31.95
CA LEU A 796 12.83 -17.81 30.89
C LEU A 796 13.04 -18.44 29.49
N ALA A 797 13.82 -19.52 29.40
CA ALA A 797 14.04 -20.26 28.17
C ALA A 797 12.80 -21.07 27.72
N ILE A 798 12.00 -21.56 28.66
CA ILE A 798 10.72 -22.23 28.38
C ILE A 798 9.68 -21.22 27.84
N LEU A 799 9.62 -20.02 28.43
CA LEU A 799 8.72 -18.95 27.96
C LEU A 799 9.04 -18.47 26.52
N LYS A 800 10.30 -18.54 26.08
CA LYS A 800 10.72 -18.24 24.69
C LYS A 800 10.20 -19.24 23.65
N GLN A 801 9.76 -20.43 24.07
CA GLN A 801 9.34 -21.49 23.14
C GLN A 801 7.82 -21.52 22.91
N SER A 802 7.04 -20.67 23.58
CA SER A 802 5.59 -20.58 23.35
C SER A 802 5.28 -19.69 22.15
N PRO A 803 4.52 -20.16 21.14
CA PRO A 803 4.11 -19.33 20.03
C PRO A 803 3.06 -18.31 20.50
N ASP A 804 3.25 -17.07 20.04
CA ASP A 804 2.38 -15.91 20.14
C ASP A 804 2.51 -15.03 21.41
N LYS A 805 3.16 -13.87 21.18
CA LYS A 805 3.07 -12.58 21.89
C LYS A 805 3.80 -12.40 23.23
N LEU A 806 4.90 -13.11 23.50
CA LEU A 806 5.76 -12.78 24.66
C LEU A 806 7.14 -12.18 24.31
N ASP A 807 7.50 -12.09 23.03
CA ASP A 807 8.84 -11.67 22.59
C ASP A 807 9.21 -10.26 23.05
N VAL A 808 8.25 -9.32 23.05
CA VAL A 808 8.45 -7.92 23.51
C VAL A 808 8.85 -7.85 24.99
N VAL A 809 8.26 -8.70 25.83
CA VAL A 809 8.52 -8.73 27.28
C VAL A 809 9.82 -9.48 27.57
N ILE A 810 10.08 -10.57 26.84
CA ILE A 810 11.27 -11.40 27.01
C ILE A 810 12.53 -10.70 26.51
N ASP A 811 12.47 -9.98 25.39
CA ASP A 811 13.61 -9.24 24.84
C ASP A 811 13.92 -7.98 25.65
N GLY A 812 12.89 -7.30 26.17
CA GLY A 812 13.05 -6.22 27.16
C GLY A 812 13.67 -6.69 28.48
N VAL A 813 13.29 -7.88 28.96
CA VAL A 813 13.87 -8.51 30.17
C VAL A 813 15.30 -8.98 29.93
N THR A 814 15.61 -9.56 28.76
CA THR A 814 16.96 -10.01 28.39
C THR A 814 17.93 -8.82 28.23
N ALA A 815 17.46 -7.71 27.65
CA ALA A 815 18.23 -6.47 27.52
C ALA A 815 18.54 -5.81 28.87
N LYS A 816 17.54 -5.74 29.78
CA LYS A 816 17.73 -5.21 31.15
C LYS A 816 18.68 -6.08 31.99
N ARG A 817 18.62 -7.41 31.86
CA ARG A 817 19.40 -8.38 32.67
C ARG A 817 20.86 -8.51 32.25
N THR A 818 21.17 -8.30 30.97
CA THR A 818 22.53 -8.47 30.42
C THR A 818 23.36 -7.19 30.48
N LEU A 819 22.73 -6.01 30.43
CA LEU A 819 23.42 -4.74 30.21
C LEU A 819 23.02 -3.61 31.19
N GLY A 820 21.97 -3.77 32.01
CA GLY A 820 21.67 -2.87 33.14
C GLY A 820 20.97 -1.54 32.84
N PHE A 821 20.30 -1.35 31.69
CA PHE A 821 19.63 -0.06 31.33
C PHE A 821 18.26 -0.21 30.60
N ASP A 822 17.50 0.90 30.51
CA ASP A 822 16.07 1.00 30.11
C ASP A 822 15.89 1.23 28.57
N PRO A 823 15.11 0.40 27.84
CA PRO A 823 15.04 0.41 26.37
C PRO A 823 14.27 1.59 25.71
N TRP A 824 13.93 2.66 26.43
CA TRP A 824 13.17 3.81 25.89
C TRP A 824 14.04 5.05 25.59
N ASP A 825 15.36 4.91 25.55
CA ASP A 825 16.27 6.04 25.30
C ASP A 825 16.47 6.30 23.78
N LYS A 826 16.43 7.58 23.40
CA LYS A 826 16.17 8.09 22.03
C LYS A 826 17.26 7.82 20.98
N GLY A 827 18.36 7.17 21.33
CA GLY A 827 19.58 7.07 20.50
C GLY A 827 19.80 5.78 19.72
N ILE A 828 18.95 4.74 19.84
CA ILE A 828 19.31 3.36 19.39
C ILE A 828 18.34 2.80 18.33
N VAL A 829 17.63 3.63 17.56
CA VAL A 829 16.95 3.14 16.34
C VAL A 829 17.96 2.93 15.20
N GLU A 830 19.02 3.75 15.15
CA GLU A 830 20.08 3.66 14.14
C GLU A 830 21.06 2.49 14.37
N GLN A 831 21.19 1.98 15.61
CA GLN A 831 22.15 0.91 15.91
C GLN A 831 21.59 -0.50 15.65
N TYR A 832 20.26 -0.71 15.75
CA TYR A 832 19.59 -1.99 15.47
C TYR A 832 19.38 -2.27 13.96
N ALA A 833 19.45 -1.23 13.12
CA ALA A 833 19.37 -1.34 11.66
C ALA A 833 20.58 -2.08 11.03
N SER A 834 21.55 -2.53 11.82
CA SER A 834 22.75 -3.26 11.37
C SER A 834 22.64 -4.80 11.45
N SER A 835 21.47 -5.36 11.77
CA SER A 835 21.23 -6.81 11.77
C SER A 835 20.90 -7.36 10.38
N GLU A 836 21.07 -8.67 10.13
CA GLU A 836 20.85 -9.31 8.81
C GLU A 836 19.43 -9.12 8.22
N ARG A 837 18.43 -8.72 9.03
CA ARG A 837 17.05 -8.39 8.57
C ARG A 837 16.70 -6.89 8.61
N GLY A 838 17.63 -6.01 8.99
CA GLY A 838 17.42 -4.55 9.02
C GLY A 838 16.20 -4.12 9.85
N ILE A 839 15.49 -3.09 9.38
CA ILE A 839 14.25 -2.55 10.00
C ILE A 839 13.11 -3.59 10.10
N TRP A 840 13.16 -4.64 9.28
CA TRP A 840 12.17 -5.72 9.24
C TRP A 840 12.34 -6.73 10.38
N GLY A 841 13.48 -6.72 11.07
CA GLY A 841 13.67 -7.46 12.33
C GLY A 841 12.96 -6.82 13.54
N LEU A 842 12.46 -5.58 13.41
CA LEU A 842 11.77 -4.87 14.49
C LEU A 842 10.31 -5.33 14.64
N SER A 843 9.77 -5.18 15.85
CA SER A 843 8.34 -5.34 16.11
C SER A 843 7.53 -4.34 15.27
N TRP A 844 6.28 -4.69 14.94
CA TRP A 844 5.43 -3.88 14.05
C TRP A 844 5.31 -2.41 14.48
N LYS A 845 5.31 -2.12 15.79
CA LYS A 845 5.23 -0.76 16.33
C LYS A 845 6.54 0.02 16.16
N LEU A 846 7.68 -0.58 16.51
CA LEU A 846 9.00 0.05 16.36
C LEU A 846 9.37 0.22 14.88
N ARG A 847 8.93 -0.71 14.04
CA ARG A 847 9.06 -0.64 12.59
C ARG A 847 8.29 0.53 12.00
N GLY A 848 7.01 0.68 12.38
CA GLY A 848 6.18 1.82 11.96
C GLY A 848 6.81 3.16 12.33
N GLU A 849 7.22 3.33 13.59
CA GLU A 849 7.88 4.55 14.06
C GLU A 849 9.19 4.85 13.31
N ALA A 850 9.98 3.83 12.99
CA ALA A 850 11.22 3.99 12.24
C ALA A 850 10.98 4.38 10.76
N ILE A 851 9.94 3.83 10.13
CA ILE A 851 9.54 4.15 8.74
C ILE A 851 8.94 5.57 8.66
N GLU A 852 8.06 5.94 9.60
CA GLU A 852 7.47 7.28 9.68
C GLU A 852 8.53 8.38 9.89
N ARG A 853 9.61 8.09 10.62
CA ARG A 853 10.75 9.02 10.76
C ARG A 853 11.55 9.19 9.48
N ARG A 854 11.64 8.15 8.64
CA ARG A 854 12.36 8.21 7.35
C ARG A 854 11.56 8.99 6.30
N ILE A 855 10.28 8.64 6.14
CA ILE A 855 9.40 9.24 5.14
C ILE A 855 9.02 10.67 5.55
N GLY A 856 9.00 10.94 6.85
CA GLY A 856 8.61 12.21 7.44
C GLY A 856 7.12 12.20 7.78
N HIS A 857 6.80 12.62 9.00
CA HIS A 857 5.43 12.86 9.46
C HIS A 857 5.37 14.30 9.99
N ASN A 858 4.23 14.97 9.82
CA ASN A 858 4.08 16.38 10.22
C ASN A 858 2.76 16.68 10.97
N VAL A 859 1.99 15.64 11.31
CA VAL A 859 0.74 15.76 12.06
C VAL A 859 0.89 15.29 13.52
N PRO A 860 0.14 15.84 14.48
CA PRO A 860 0.22 15.45 15.88
C PRO A 860 -0.22 13.99 16.14
N PRO A 861 0.32 13.32 17.17
CA PRO A 861 -0.10 11.97 17.54
C PRO A 861 -1.61 11.85 17.80
N GLY A 862 -2.25 10.83 17.23
CA GLY A 862 -3.70 10.60 17.36
C GLY A 862 -4.56 11.36 16.34
N PHE A 863 -3.96 11.89 15.26
CA PHE A 863 -4.71 12.15 14.03
C PHE A 863 -5.14 10.82 13.41
N GLU A 864 -6.42 10.70 13.06
CA GLU A 864 -7.01 9.45 12.53
C GLU A 864 -6.37 9.13 11.17
N ASP A 865 -5.50 8.13 11.16
CA ASP A 865 -4.86 7.45 10.01
C ASP A 865 -4.04 8.30 9.02
N ILE A 866 -3.97 9.61 9.20
CA ILE A 866 -3.11 10.52 8.43
C ILE A 866 -1.83 10.78 9.21
N ASP A 867 -0.69 10.70 8.50
CA ASP A 867 0.66 10.87 9.02
C ASP A 867 1.35 12.11 8.42
N VAL A 868 0.95 12.53 7.21
CA VAL A 868 1.40 13.77 6.56
C VAL A 868 0.22 14.56 6.01
N TRP A 869 0.21 15.86 6.29
CA TRP A 869 -0.71 16.82 5.71
C TRP A 869 0.07 17.94 5.00
N ASP A 870 -0.08 18.03 3.68
CA ASP A 870 0.41 19.16 2.90
C ASP A 870 -0.76 20.09 2.56
N LYS A 871 -0.80 21.23 3.24
CA LYS A 871 -1.87 22.23 3.07
C LYS A 871 -1.80 22.95 1.72
N THR A 872 -0.63 23.05 1.11
CA THR A 872 -0.43 23.79 -0.15
C THR A 872 -0.95 22.99 -1.33
N THR A 873 -0.69 21.68 -1.33
CA THR A 873 -1.14 20.76 -2.40
C THR A 873 -2.48 20.10 -2.08
N GLY A 874 -2.91 20.12 -0.80
CA GLY A 874 -4.12 19.46 -0.33
C GLY A 874 -3.99 17.93 -0.25
N VAL A 875 -2.76 17.41 -0.13
CA VAL A 875 -2.47 15.98 -0.10
C VAL A 875 -2.45 15.48 1.36
N ALA A 876 -3.30 14.50 1.66
CA ALA A 876 -3.33 13.79 2.94
C ALA A 876 -2.71 12.40 2.78
N THR A 877 -1.58 12.13 3.44
CA THR A 877 -0.83 10.88 3.30
C THR A 877 -0.91 10.04 4.57
N SER A 878 -1.30 8.77 4.41
CA SER A 878 -1.15 7.72 5.43
C SER A 878 0.11 6.91 5.13
N ILE A 879 0.93 6.65 6.14
CA ILE A 879 2.14 5.84 6.07
C ILE A 879 1.85 4.53 6.79
N LYS A 880 2.01 3.40 6.11
CA LYS A 880 1.79 2.06 6.67
C LYS A 880 2.88 1.10 6.21
N SER A 881 3.07 0.00 6.94
CA SER A 881 4.08 -0.99 6.57
C SER A 881 3.65 -2.43 6.76
N ALA A 882 4.14 -3.34 5.92
CA ALA A 882 3.91 -4.78 6.04
C ALA A 882 5.14 -5.61 5.67
N ASP A 883 5.44 -6.60 6.49
CA ASP A 883 6.43 -7.63 6.19
C ASP A 883 5.73 -8.78 5.46
N LEU A 884 5.98 -8.87 4.16
CA LEU A 884 5.30 -9.82 3.28
C LEU A 884 5.82 -11.24 3.45
N THR A 885 6.87 -11.48 4.25
CA THR A 885 7.32 -12.81 4.63
C THR A 885 6.43 -13.47 5.69
N GLY A 886 5.55 -12.69 6.33
CA GLY A 886 4.60 -13.19 7.34
C GLY A 886 3.57 -14.17 6.78
N SER A 887 3.18 -15.17 7.58
CA SER A 887 2.27 -16.25 7.17
C SER A 887 0.95 -15.77 6.57
N SER A 888 0.40 -14.64 7.06
CA SER A 888 -0.82 -14.01 6.54
C SER A 888 -0.72 -13.53 5.09
N TYR A 889 0.49 -13.36 4.56
CA TYR A 889 0.75 -12.87 3.19
C TYR A 889 1.29 -13.98 2.28
N GLN A 890 1.50 -15.19 2.80
CA GLN A 890 2.10 -16.32 2.08
C GLN A 890 1.06 -17.35 1.63
N SER A 891 -0.15 -17.36 2.19
CA SER A 891 -1.27 -18.19 1.73
C SER A 891 -2.61 -17.66 2.22
N GLY A 892 -3.63 -17.61 1.35
CA GLY A 892 -5.00 -17.18 1.69
C GLY A 892 -5.41 -15.83 1.08
N ASP A 893 -6.26 -15.08 1.78
CA ASP A 893 -6.78 -13.76 1.38
C ASP A 893 -5.74 -12.65 1.64
N ILE A 894 -4.74 -12.55 0.76
CA ILE A 894 -3.64 -11.59 0.86
C ILE A 894 -4.19 -10.16 0.75
N LEU A 895 -5.11 -9.89 -0.18
CA LEU A 895 -5.73 -8.57 -0.36
C LEU A 895 -6.47 -8.12 0.91
N GLY A 896 -7.25 -9.00 1.53
CA GLY A 896 -7.90 -8.68 2.80
C GLY A 896 -6.90 -8.43 3.93
N ALA A 897 -5.74 -9.12 3.94
CA ALA A 897 -4.68 -8.84 4.91
C ALA A 897 -4.06 -7.45 4.69
N LEU A 898 -3.80 -7.05 3.43
CA LEU A 898 -3.31 -5.72 3.07
C LEU A 898 -4.31 -4.63 3.51
N LYS A 899 -5.59 -4.78 3.18
CA LYS A 899 -6.64 -3.82 3.59
C LYS A 899 -6.69 -3.60 5.10
N ARG A 900 -6.52 -4.67 5.89
CA ARG A 900 -6.55 -4.61 7.35
C ARG A 900 -5.31 -3.92 7.92
N VAL A 901 -4.11 -4.26 7.44
CA VAL A 901 -2.87 -3.71 8.01
C VAL A 901 -2.67 -2.23 7.66
N THR A 902 -3.21 -1.79 6.52
CA THR A 902 -3.11 -0.40 6.10
C THR A 902 -4.27 0.47 6.57
N HIS A 903 -5.24 -0.09 7.31
CA HIS A 903 -6.45 0.65 7.69
C HIS A 903 -7.16 1.27 6.48
N PHE A 904 -7.19 0.54 5.35
CA PHE A 904 -7.56 1.08 4.05
C PHE A 904 -8.97 1.68 4.04
N ASP A 905 -9.93 0.98 4.64
CA ASP A 905 -11.33 1.44 4.65
C ASP A 905 -11.52 2.71 5.52
N GLU A 906 -10.67 2.92 6.53
CA GLU A 906 -10.67 4.11 7.38
C GLU A 906 -10.10 5.31 6.61
N LEU A 907 -9.00 5.12 5.86
CA LEU A 907 -8.47 6.15 4.95
C LEU A 907 -9.47 6.52 3.84
N VAL A 908 -10.20 5.55 3.29
CA VAL A 908 -11.30 5.80 2.33
C VAL A 908 -12.36 6.70 2.96
N ALA A 909 -12.75 6.43 4.20
CA ALA A 909 -13.79 7.17 4.93
C ALA A 909 -13.34 8.52 5.49
N PHE A 910 -12.03 8.84 5.47
CA PHE A 910 -11.52 10.07 6.07
C PHE A 910 -12.01 11.34 5.36
N GLU A 911 -12.79 12.18 6.04
CA GLU A 911 -13.29 13.45 5.48
C GLU A 911 -12.68 14.68 6.20
N GLY A 912 -11.56 14.50 6.91
CA GLY A 912 -10.91 15.55 7.69
C GLY A 912 -11.16 15.41 9.19
N ALA A 913 -10.28 16.02 9.99
CA ALA A 913 -10.33 15.96 11.44
C ALA A 913 -9.70 17.21 12.06
N ALA A 914 -10.04 17.50 13.31
CA ALA A 914 -9.44 18.56 14.12
C ALA A 914 -8.82 17.94 15.38
N ARG A 915 -7.51 18.17 15.60
CA ARG A 915 -6.82 17.68 16.79
C ARG A 915 -5.89 18.74 17.36
N LYS A 916 -5.94 18.89 18.69
CA LYS A 916 -5.01 19.72 19.44
C LYS A 916 -3.67 19.03 19.62
N ASN A 917 -2.61 19.71 19.24
CA ASN A 917 -1.25 19.30 19.55
C ASN A 917 -1.05 19.38 21.07
N ARG A 918 -0.85 18.22 21.71
CA ARG A 918 -0.71 18.10 23.18
C ARG A 918 0.54 18.82 23.72
N THR A 919 1.47 19.20 22.85
CA THR A 919 2.74 19.85 23.19
C THR A 919 2.80 21.33 22.86
N THR A 920 2.09 21.81 21.82
CA THR A 920 2.16 23.23 21.38
C THR A 920 0.87 24.03 21.61
N ALA A 921 -0.20 23.41 22.11
CA ALA A 921 -1.53 24.01 22.30
C ALA A 921 -2.24 24.49 21.01
N GLU A 922 -1.61 24.33 19.83
CA GLU A 922 -2.19 24.63 18.52
C GLU A 922 -3.11 23.51 18.04
N GLU A 923 -4.21 23.87 17.39
CA GLU A 923 -5.18 22.93 16.81
C GLU A 923 -4.93 22.78 15.31
N LEU A 924 -4.51 21.60 14.88
CA LEU A 924 -4.43 21.26 13.46
C LEU A 924 -5.82 20.82 13.01
N VAL A 925 -6.38 21.54 12.03
CA VAL A 925 -7.67 21.24 11.41
C VAL A 925 -7.43 20.95 9.94
N ILE A 926 -7.79 19.73 9.51
CA ILE A 926 -7.88 19.33 8.11
C ILE A 926 -9.36 19.31 7.74
N LYS A 927 -9.78 20.15 6.81
CA LYS A 927 -11.17 20.18 6.34
C LYS A 927 -11.34 19.30 5.10
N SER A 928 -12.48 18.63 4.96
CA SER A 928 -12.83 17.87 3.74
C SER A 928 -12.59 18.66 2.45
N SER A 929 -12.93 19.95 2.44
CA SER A 929 -12.79 20.84 1.28
C SER A 929 -11.34 21.13 0.87
N GLU A 930 -10.41 20.99 1.81
CA GLU A 930 -8.98 21.25 1.61
C GLU A 930 -8.25 19.99 1.09
N ILE A 931 -8.83 18.80 1.28
CA ILE A 931 -8.26 17.54 0.78
C ILE A 931 -8.54 17.44 -0.72
N LYS A 932 -7.48 17.48 -1.52
CA LYS A 932 -7.51 17.29 -2.98
C LYS A 932 -7.14 15.88 -3.39
N GLN A 933 -6.30 15.21 -2.60
CA GLN A 933 -5.85 13.86 -2.88
C GLN A 933 -5.54 13.11 -1.56
N LYS A 934 -5.85 11.82 -1.54
CA LYS A 934 -5.43 10.91 -0.46
C LYS A 934 -4.34 9.99 -0.99
N VAL A 935 -3.28 9.84 -0.22
CA VAL A 935 -2.15 8.97 -0.57
C VAL A 935 -1.96 7.94 0.54
N LEU A 936 -1.71 6.69 0.16
CA LEU A 936 -1.22 5.65 1.05
C LEU A 936 0.21 5.32 0.64
N HIS A 937 1.18 5.77 1.42
CA HIS A 937 2.58 5.35 1.28
C HIS A 937 2.77 4.04 2.03
N PHE A 938 2.83 2.95 1.29
CA PHE A 938 2.88 1.60 1.83
C PHE A 938 4.27 0.99 1.67
N ALA A 939 4.99 0.95 2.79
CA ALA A 939 6.31 0.35 2.87
C ALA A 939 6.21 -1.18 2.96
N ILE A 940 6.87 -1.90 2.07
CA ILE A 940 6.88 -3.37 2.06
C ILE A 940 8.29 -3.93 2.20
N SER A 941 8.37 -5.13 2.75
CA SER A 941 9.64 -5.83 2.87
C SER A 941 10.22 -6.14 1.48
N PRO A 942 11.56 -6.06 1.32
CA PRO A 942 12.19 -5.98 0.00
C PRO A 942 12.42 -7.34 -0.66
N GLU A 943 11.93 -8.42 -0.08
CA GLU A 943 12.10 -9.77 -0.62
C GLU A 943 11.36 -9.95 -1.95
N PRO A 944 11.84 -10.84 -2.84
CA PRO A 944 11.14 -11.15 -4.08
C PRO A 944 9.72 -11.63 -3.83
N LEU A 945 8.76 -10.93 -4.42
CA LEU A 945 7.34 -11.24 -4.29
C LEU A 945 6.96 -12.48 -5.09
N THR A 946 6.12 -13.33 -4.52
CA THR A 946 5.47 -14.42 -5.27
C THR A 946 4.42 -13.86 -6.24
N SER A 947 4.06 -14.60 -7.29
CA SER A 947 3.04 -14.15 -8.25
C SER A 947 1.69 -13.86 -7.60
N ALA A 948 1.32 -14.57 -6.52
CA ALA A 948 0.10 -14.30 -5.76
C ALA A 948 0.18 -12.98 -4.98
N GLN A 949 1.34 -12.64 -4.43
CA GLN A 949 1.57 -11.36 -3.74
C GLN A 949 1.63 -10.19 -4.72
N GLN A 950 2.27 -10.37 -5.87
CA GLN A 950 2.30 -9.38 -6.94
C GLN A 950 0.88 -9.07 -7.43
N GLN A 951 0.06 -10.10 -7.67
CA GLN A 951 -1.33 -9.90 -8.06
C GLN A 951 -2.14 -9.22 -6.95
N ALA A 952 -2.00 -9.62 -5.70
CA ALA A 952 -2.73 -9.00 -4.59
C ALA A 952 -2.33 -7.54 -4.35
N ILE A 953 -1.05 -7.18 -4.56
CA ILE A 953 -0.58 -5.79 -4.51
C ILE A 953 -1.14 -4.99 -5.68
N GLN A 954 -1.18 -5.56 -6.89
CA GLN A 954 -1.79 -4.91 -8.04
C GLN A 954 -3.30 -4.68 -7.84
N ASP A 955 -4.02 -5.71 -7.38
CA ASP A 955 -5.45 -5.60 -7.03
C ASP A 955 -5.68 -4.54 -5.95
N PHE A 956 -4.74 -4.40 -5.02
CA PHE A 956 -4.79 -3.39 -3.96
C PHE A 956 -4.57 -1.97 -4.51
N ILE A 957 -3.62 -1.77 -5.41
CA ILE A 957 -3.39 -0.49 -6.12
C ILE A 957 -4.62 -0.10 -6.93
N ASP A 958 -5.18 -1.04 -7.70
CA ASP A 958 -6.37 -0.83 -8.52
C ASP A 958 -7.58 -0.46 -7.66
N LEU A 959 -7.74 -1.12 -6.50
CA LEU A 959 -8.76 -0.77 -5.52
C LEU A 959 -8.55 0.63 -4.93
N GLY A 960 -7.29 1.02 -4.66
CA GLY A 960 -6.91 2.37 -4.27
C GLY A 960 -7.40 3.40 -5.27
N GLN A 961 -7.04 3.23 -6.55
CA GLN A 961 -7.44 4.12 -7.63
C GLN A 961 -8.97 4.23 -7.76
N GLN A 962 -9.69 3.10 -7.68
CA GLN A 962 -11.15 3.10 -7.68
C GLN A 962 -11.78 3.86 -6.51
N LYS A 963 -11.08 3.96 -5.38
CA LYS A 963 -11.52 4.68 -4.18
C LYS A 963 -10.94 6.08 -4.06
N GLY A 964 -10.24 6.58 -5.08
CA GLY A 964 -9.61 7.91 -5.07
C GLY A 964 -8.41 8.02 -4.14
N ILE A 965 -7.74 6.90 -3.84
CA ILE A 965 -6.51 6.84 -3.05
C ILE A 965 -5.36 6.44 -3.97
N THR A 966 -4.31 7.26 -4.02
CA THR A 966 -3.07 6.88 -4.69
C THR A 966 -2.23 6.03 -3.74
N ILE A 967 -1.98 4.76 -4.09
CA ILE A 967 -1.12 3.88 -3.30
C ILE A 967 0.29 3.90 -3.88
N ILE A 968 1.26 4.27 -3.07
CA ILE A 968 2.69 4.24 -3.41
C ILE A 968 3.30 3.03 -2.69
N ILE A 969 3.82 2.06 -3.45
CA ILE A 969 4.52 0.91 -2.89
C ILE A 969 6.01 1.25 -2.78
N ASP A 970 6.55 1.16 -1.57
CA ASP A 970 7.96 1.47 -1.29
C ASP A 970 8.67 0.24 -0.71
N PRO A 971 9.42 -0.52 -1.52
CA PRO A 971 10.20 -1.65 -1.03
C PRO A 971 11.42 -1.13 -0.24
N VAL A 972 11.40 -1.25 1.09
CA VAL A 972 12.43 -0.67 1.95
C VAL A 972 13.56 -1.66 2.19
N GLN A 973 14.71 -1.45 1.53
CA GLN A 973 15.98 -2.10 1.86
C GLN A 973 16.76 -1.21 2.84
N PHE A 974 16.98 -1.68 4.07
CA PHE A 974 17.92 -1.09 5.02
C PHE A 974 18.97 -2.12 5.37
#